data_AF-A0A941EYR3-F1
#
_entry.id   AF-A0A941EYR3-F1
#
_cell.length_a   1.000
_cell.length_b   1.000
_cell.length_c   1.000
_cell.angle_alpha   90.00
_cell.angle_beta   90.00
_cell.angle_gamma   90.00
#
_symmetry.space_group_name_H-M   'P 1'
#
loop_
_entity.id
_entity.type
_entity.pdbx_description
1 polymer ?
#
loop_
_entity_poly.entity_id
_entity_poly.type
_entity_poly.pdbx_seq_one_letter_code
_entity_poly.pdbx_strand_id
1 'polypeptide(L)'
;MIKPRLLTLSLLIFFITLSGQSQELTSQQEAWFYRIVQKTPALSNSWKEHFTFNTEPFQRVQQGELKSDFDAILNYQQQFPESLQINYQAIKTSSHGLIAEAAIKLTLWELNEELKACIYHPDNCKHALWVQFSEPLMALLPKIKSKKQEEAIKTVMHPSLPIFKKIETLEALKIGATEQKEVLNRWSQLVADYCQVRSQYFFSVLSDGAHIVNTAFLAAGEGSGTAGLLYEEEINPNDSSQLWYGKGIGLFTYQLRTYQKSVRLKEHLSTTMQLPAGKRVALHTSLWGLNSSFKPMLIITDDSVSYHLFANYDSKSLSPDAQSGEGISHINRIEQYRHKHIIEPLKELQADNSLTTIFNKELASKAAVEDEIHQLEAEIDTLLKYEPDNTNAISYRKRLIDSKLHILSDKEQRIRTLNEKLSKENRDIIQAEEQLKEMVALCGQNPQTWQKQDENYVFPTGVKFNYQTQDLIFPSHRSERNLKIRLLSASYSLRGNQKDEVQAYVSMTNASEPPQPLLSQLDTTFNYYFHPDEYHSYSTHLLDTTLIEQLLLHKAVAIHFTHNDKLKPQSTDYRYPDRQREYELPMTSDALKRQASIKLYKQGDTLHIAVNASTDPVASRLSQSTGAFKQQLAVTKTLTANNRYLEALRALQTLQTFIINNRLQQLIPPSSFSYTHPLLTTDECQLIQSDIFSQ
;
A
#
# COMPACT_ATOMS: atom_id res chain seq x y z
N MET A 1 35.93 38.28 -10.64
CA MET A 1 35.63 37.56 -11.90
C MET A 1 36.42 36.26 -11.95
N ILE A 2 35.91 35.17 -11.38
CA ILE A 2 36.35 33.80 -11.68
C ILE A 2 35.09 32.93 -11.58
N LYS A 3 34.70 32.29 -12.68
CA LYS A 3 33.49 31.45 -12.81
C LYS A 3 33.66 30.13 -12.05
N PRO A 4 32.62 29.57 -11.42
CA PRO A 4 32.64 28.19 -10.96
C PRO A 4 32.42 27.27 -12.17
N ARG A 5 33.34 26.33 -12.39
CA ARG A 5 33.17 25.24 -13.34
C ARG A 5 32.12 24.27 -12.79
N LEU A 6 31.00 24.12 -13.49
CA LEU A 6 30.16 22.94 -13.42
C LEU A 6 31.04 21.72 -13.73
N LEU A 7 31.28 20.88 -12.73
CA LEU A 7 31.74 19.52 -12.95
C LEU A 7 30.49 18.67 -13.20
N THR A 8 30.09 18.60 -14.47
CA THR A 8 29.16 17.59 -14.96
C THR A 8 29.81 16.22 -14.77
N LEU A 9 29.48 15.55 -13.66
CA LEU A 9 29.81 14.15 -13.43
C LEU A 9 28.98 13.32 -14.43
N SER A 10 29.56 13.03 -15.59
CA SER A 10 29.00 12.06 -16.53
C SER A 10 28.97 10.71 -15.83
N LEU A 11 27.76 10.26 -15.55
CA LEU A 11 27.41 8.90 -15.17
C LEU A 11 27.80 7.98 -16.34
N LEU A 12 29.07 7.56 -16.39
CA LEU A 12 29.51 6.48 -17.26
C LEU A 12 28.95 5.18 -16.66
N ILE A 13 27.70 4.87 -17.01
CA ILE A 13 27.11 3.55 -16.80
C ILE A 13 28.01 2.59 -17.57
N PHE A 14 28.84 1.86 -16.83
CA PHE A 14 29.55 0.70 -17.34
C PHE A 14 28.48 -0.33 -17.68
N PHE A 15 27.96 -0.28 -18.91
CA PHE A 15 27.28 -1.41 -19.51
C PHE A 15 28.33 -2.52 -19.61
N ILE A 16 28.37 -3.38 -18.60
CA ILE A 16 28.92 -4.72 -18.76
C ILE A 16 28.04 -5.33 -19.86
N THR A 17 28.58 -5.38 -21.07
CA THR A 17 28.04 -6.20 -22.15
C THR A 17 28.10 -7.64 -21.65
N LEU A 18 26.98 -8.13 -21.12
CA LEU A 18 26.71 -9.56 -20.90
C LEU A 18 26.68 -10.24 -22.26
N SER A 19 27.85 -10.51 -22.82
CA SER A 19 28.01 -11.40 -23.95
C SER A 19 27.69 -12.83 -23.51
N GLY A 20 26.57 -13.37 -23.98
CA GLY A 20 26.34 -14.82 -24.13
C GLY A 20 26.07 -15.63 -22.86
N GLN A 21 25.25 -15.15 -21.91
CA GLN A 21 24.63 -16.08 -20.94
C GLN A 21 23.41 -16.74 -21.61
N SER A 22 23.26 -18.06 -21.45
CA SER A 22 22.11 -18.82 -21.95
C SER A 22 20.80 -18.16 -21.50
N GLN A 23 19.76 -18.23 -22.31
CA GLN A 23 18.38 -17.87 -21.91
C GLN A 23 17.77 -18.84 -20.88
N GLU A 24 18.60 -19.67 -20.25
CA GLU A 24 18.22 -20.79 -19.41
C GLU A 24 19.06 -20.79 -18.13
N LEU A 25 18.47 -21.28 -17.05
CA LEU A 25 19.15 -21.49 -15.77
C LEU A 25 20.18 -22.62 -15.91
N THR A 26 21.30 -22.50 -15.18
CA THR A 26 22.24 -23.63 -15.05
C THR A 26 21.61 -24.73 -14.18
N SER A 27 22.07 -25.98 -14.31
CA SER A 27 21.58 -27.09 -13.46
C SER A 27 21.69 -26.80 -11.96
N GLN A 28 22.73 -26.08 -11.55
CA GLN A 28 22.89 -25.61 -10.18
C GLN A 28 21.80 -24.62 -9.77
N GLN A 29 21.48 -23.65 -10.66
CA GLN A 29 20.42 -22.66 -10.44
C GLN A 29 19.03 -23.29 -10.47
N GLU A 30 18.79 -24.31 -11.29
CA GLU A 30 17.54 -25.08 -11.32
C GLU A 30 17.31 -25.83 -10.00
N ALA A 31 18.36 -26.45 -9.45
CA ALA A 31 18.28 -27.11 -8.15
C ALA A 31 18.01 -26.10 -7.01
N TRP A 32 18.63 -24.91 -7.05
CA TRP A 32 18.28 -23.81 -6.14
C TRP A 32 16.83 -23.36 -6.32
N PHE A 33 16.38 -23.24 -7.56
CA PHE A 33 15.03 -22.79 -7.90
C PHE A 33 13.98 -23.75 -7.33
N TYR A 34 14.17 -25.05 -7.50
CA TYR A 34 13.33 -26.07 -6.90
C TYR A 34 13.21 -25.90 -5.37
N ARG A 35 14.35 -25.77 -4.67
CA ARG A 35 14.35 -25.54 -3.21
C ARG A 35 13.61 -24.27 -2.81
N ILE A 36 13.83 -23.17 -3.53
CA ILE A 36 13.18 -21.88 -3.29
C ILE A 36 11.66 -22.00 -3.44
N VAL A 37 11.18 -22.65 -4.49
CA VAL A 37 9.74 -22.86 -4.73
C VAL A 37 9.13 -23.70 -3.62
N GLN A 38 9.74 -24.84 -3.28
CA GLN A 38 9.19 -25.73 -2.26
C GLN A 38 9.13 -25.09 -0.87
N LYS A 39 10.10 -24.24 -0.52
CA LYS A 39 10.19 -23.59 0.81
C LYS A 39 9.50 -22.24 0.92
N THR A 40 9.09 -21.63 -0.19
CA THR A 40 8.41 -20.34 -0.18
C THR A 40 6.91 -20.55 -0.30
N PRO A 41 6.08 -20.16 0.69
CA PRO A 41 4.65 -20.49 0.64
C PRO A 41 3.89 -19.99 -0.58
N ALA A 42 4.08 -18.72 -0.99
CA ALA A 42 3.40 -18.18 -2.18
C ALA A 42 3.79 -18.93 -3.47
N LEU A 43 5.09 -19.22 -3.65
CA LEU A 43 5.58 -20.02 -4.78
C LEU A 43 5.14 -21.48 -4.70
N SER A 44 5.18 -22.10 -3.53
CA SER A 44 4.78 -23.50 -3.33
C SER A 44 3.30 -23.70 -3.62
N ASN A 45 2.45 -22.80 -3.11
CA ASN A 45 1.02 -22.83 -3.37
C ASN A 45 0.69 -22.68 -4.86
N SER A 46 1.49 -21.89 -5.58
CA SER A 46 1.20 -21.56 -6.98
C SER A 46 1.90 -22.47 -7.99
N TRP A 47 3.09 -22.99 -7.68
CA TRP A 47 3.98 -23.61 -8.67
C TRP A 47 4.51 -24.99 -8.30
N LYS A 48 4.28 -25.53 -7.10
CA LYS A 48 4.87 -26.82 -6.70
C LYS A 48 4.58 -27.96 -7.69
N GLU A 49 3.41 -27.93 -8.33
CA GLU A 49 2.97 -28.91 -9.32
C GLU A 49 3.66 -28.77 -10.69
N HIS A 50 4.36 -27.65 -10.93
CA HIS A 50 5.15 -27.43 -12.13
C HIS A 50 6.57 -28.03 -12.04
N PHE A 51 6.90 -28.67 -10.91
CA PHE A 51 8.16 -29.34 -10.69
C PHE A 51 7.93 -30.84 -10.47
N THR A 52 8.63 -31.67 -11.25
CA THR A 52 8.61 -33.13 -11.09
C THR A 52 9.97 -33.61 -10.61
N PHE A 53 10.01 -34.18 -9.40
CA PHE A 53 11.21 -34.76 -8.78
C PHE A 53 10.80 -35.78 -7.70
N ASN A 54 11.48 -36.94 -7.63
CA ASN A 54 11.19 -37.94 -6.61
C ASN A 54 11.89 -37.59 -5.28
N THR A 55 11.13 -37.09 -4.31
CA THR A 55 11.65 -36.74 -2.99
C THR A 55 11.75 -37.90 -2.01
N GLU A 56 11.10 -39.05 -2.27
CA GLU A 56 11.02 -40.16 -1.30
C GLU A 56 12.38 -40.62 -0.75
N PRO A 57 13.45 -40.77 -1.56
CA PRO A 57 14.75 -41.22 -1.06
C PRO A 57 15.43 -40.22 -0.10
N PHE A 58 14.95 -38.98 -0.07
CA PHE A 58 15.55 -37.87 0.66
C PHE A 58 14.73 -37.47 1.89
N GLN A 59 13.70 -38.22 2.25
CA GLN A 59 12.90 -37.95 3.43
C GLN A 59 13.57 -38.48 4.70
N ARG A 60 13.59 -37.65 5.76
CA ARG A 60 14.17 -37.97 7.06
C ARG A 60 13.22 -37.56 8.18
N VAL A 61 13.20 -38.32 9.26
CA VAL A 61 12.45 -37.95 10.46
C VAL A 61 13.21 -36.85 11.20
N GLN A 62 12.61 -35.68 11.31
CA GLN A 62 13.12 -34.54 12.06
C GLN A 62 12.05 -34.06 13.03
N GLN A 63 12.36 -34.07 14.33
CA GLN A 63 11.42 -33.69 15.40
C GLN A 63 10.08 -34.45 15.35
N GLY A 64 10.11 -35.73 14.96
CA GLY A 64 8.91 -36.58 14.87
C GLY A 64 8.11 -36.43 13.58
N GLU A 65 8.51 -35.53 12.67
CA GLU A 65 7.86 -35.33 11.37
C GLU A 65 8.77 -35.80 10.24
N LEU A 66 8.19 -36.41 9.20
CA LEU A 66 8.91 -36.79 7.99
C LEU A 66 9.12 -35.53 7.13
N LYS A 67 10.38 -35.10 6.97
CA LYS A 67 10.76 -33.88 6.24
C LYS A 67 11.78 -34.17 5.13
N SER A 68 11.71 -33.45 4.02
CA SER A 68 12.69 -33.55 2.94
C SER A 68 14.05 -32.97 3.35
N ASP A 69 15.12 -33.72 3.13
CA ASP A 69 16.50 -33.23 3.23
C ASP A 69 16.88 -32.47 1.96
N PHE A 70 16.65 -31.15 1.99
CA PHE A 70 16.92 -30.27 0.85
C PHE A 70 18.41 -30.11 0.52
N ASP A 71 19.33 -30.39 1.44
CA ASP A 71 20.76 -30.36 1.14
C ASP A 71 21.17 -31.62 0.37
N ALA A 72 20.64 -32.78 0.76
CA ALA A 72 20.82 -34.03 0.01
C ALA A 72 20.19 -33.95 -1.38
N ILE A 73 18.98 -33.39 -1.49
CA ILE A 73 18.31 -33.16 -2.79
C ILE A 73 19.14 -32.24 -3.68
N LEU A 74 19.62 -31.11 -3.14
CA LEU A 74 20.44 -30.15 -3.89
C LEU A 74 21.70 -30.82 -4.45
N ASN A 75 22.42 -31.57 -3.62
CA ASN A 75 23.63 -32.29 -4.03
C ASN A 75 23.34 -33.34 -5.11
N TYR A 76 22.21 -34.05 -4.98
CA TYR A 76 21.81 -35.05 -5.96
C TYR A 76 21.43 -34.42 -7.30
N GLN A 77 20.61 -33.35 -7.31
CA GLN A 77 20.20 -32.64 -8.52
C GLN A 77 21.38 -32.00 -9.25
N GLN A 78 22.41 -31.55 -8.53
CA GLN A 78 23.64 -31.05 -9.15
C GLN A 78 24.44 -32.16 -9.86
N GLN A 79 24.39 -33.39 -9.35
CA GLN A 79 25.05 -34.55 -9.96
C GLN A 79 24.22 -35.20 -11.08
N PHE A 80 22.89 -35.15 -10.96
CA PHE A 80 21.91 -35.75 -11.87
C PHE A 80 20.82 -34.72 -12.24
N PRO A 81 21.14 -33.70 -13.07
CA PRO A 81 20.20 -32.62 -13.40
C PRO A 81 18.89 -33.10 -14.04
N GLU A 82 18.95 -34.18 -14.81
CA GLU A 82 17.80 -34.79 -15.50
C GLU A 82 16.73 -35.37 -14.56
N SER A 83 17.07 -35.54 -13.27
CA SER A 83 16.13 -35.98 -12.24
C SER A 83 15.05 -34.93 -11.93
N LEU A 84 15.30 -33.66 -12.25
CA LEU A 84 14.38 -32.55 -12.04
C LEU A 84 13.80 -32.09 -13.37
N GLN A 85 12.46 -32.07 -13.48
CA GLN A 85 11.77 -31.50 -14.63
C GLN A 85 10.97 -30.27 -14.20
N ILE A 86 11.07 -29.18 -14.97
CA ILE A 86 10.43 -27.89 -14.69
C ILE A 86 9.54 -27.50 -15.87
N ASN A 87 8.26 -27.24 -15.61
CA ASN A 87 7.34 -26.69 -16.60
C ASN A 87 7.49 -25.16 -16.66
N TYR A 88 8.53 -24.69 -17.37
CA TYR A 88 8.79 -23.27 -17.56
C TYR A 88 7.63 -22.51 -18.22
N GLN A 89 6.86 -23.16 -19.09
CA GLN A 89 5.75 -22.51 -19.78
C GLN A 89 4.66 -22.08 -18.80
N ALA A 90 4.30 -22.94 -17.84
CA ALA A 90 3.32 -22.60 -16.81
C ALA A 90 3.82 -21.45 -15.91
N ILE A 91 5.10 -21.49 -15.53
CA ILE A 91 5.73 -20.44 -14.71
C ILE A 91 5.71 -19.09 -15.43
N LYS A 92 6.07 -19.04 -16.73
CA LYS A 92 6.09 -17.82 -17.54
C LYS A 92 4.73 -17.14 -17.65
N THR A 93 3.64 -17.92 -17.63
CA THR A 93 2.26 -17.40 -17.70
C THR A 93 1.68 -16.99 -16.35
N SER A 94 2.39 -17.20 -15.25
CA SER A 94 1.92 -16.88 -13.91
C SER A 94 2.09 -15.40 -13.55
N SER A 95 1.67 -15.02 -12.34
CA SER A 95 1.83 -13.63 -11.88
C SER A 95 3.29 -13.18 -11.94
N HIS A 96 3.52 -12.01 -12.52
CA HIS A 96 4.83 -11.35 -12.51
C HIS A 96 5.36 -11.12 -11.08
N GLY A 97 4.49 -11.00 -10.08
CA GLY A 97 4.92 -10.91 -8.68
C GLY A 97 5.61 -12.18 -8.18
N LEU A 98 5.04 -13.35 -8.48
CA LEU A 98 5.64 -14.65 -8.15
C LEU A 98 6.97 -14.84 -8.90
N ILE A 99 7.04 -14.41 -10.17
CA ILE A 99 8.29 -14.42 -10.94
C ILE A 99 9.34 -13.50 -10.31
N ALA A 100 8.96 -12.31 -9.85
CA ALA A 100 9.85 -11.43 -9.11
C ALA A 100 10.33 -12.06 -7.79
N GLU A 101 9.44 -12.73 -7.06
CA GLU A 101 9.80 -13.44 -5.83
C GLU A 101 10.87 -14.51 -6.06
N ALA A 102 10.65 -15.37 -7.05
CA ALA A 102 11.61 -16.40 -7.41
C ALA A 102 12.94 -15.80 -7.86
N ALA A 103 12.91 -14.78 -8.74
CA ALA A 103 14.10 -14.12 -9.25
C ALA A 103 14.93 -13.44 -8.14
N ILE A 104 14.26 -12.77 -7.20
CA ILE A 104 14.92 -12.10 -6.06
C ILE A 104 15.51 -13.14 -5.11
N LYS A 105 14.78 -14.21 -4.79
CA LYS A 105 15.29 -15.29 -3.91
C LYS A 105 16.44 -16.06 -4.54
N LEU A 106 16.40 -16.32 -5.86
CA LEU A 106 17.52 -16.89 -6.61
C LEU A 106 18.76 -15.99 -6.54
N THR A 107 18.54 -14.68 -6.70
CA THR A 107 19.62 -13.68 -6.62
C THR A 107 20.28 -13.65 -5.24
N LEU A 108 19.48 -13.60 -4.17
CA LEU A 108 19.98 -13.59 -2.80
C LEU A 108 20.72 -14.90 -2.47
N TRP A 109 20.21 -16.03 -2.96
CA TRP A 109 20.83 -17.32 -2.77
C TRP A 109 22.18 -17.42 -3.49
N GLU A 110 22.24 -17.03 -4.77
CA GLU A 110 23.48 -16.99 -5.54
C GLU A 110 24.51 -16.05 -4.89
N LEU A 111 24.10 -14.84 -4.51
CA LEU A 111 24.99 -13.89 -3.85
C LEU A 111 25.53 -14.43 -2.51
N ASN A 112 24.71 -15.13 -1.74
CA ASN A 112 25.14 -15.78 -0.49
C ASN A 112 26.26 -16.80 -0.77
N GLU A 113 26.06 -17.71 -1.72
CA GLU A 113 27.04 -18.75 -2.04
C GLU A 113 28.34 -18.14 -2.61
N GLU A 114 28.24 -17.16 -3.51
CA GLU A 114 29.42 -16.56 -4.14
C GLU A 114 30.26 -15.73 -3.15
N LEU A 115 29.63 -14.97 -2.25
CA LEU A 115 30.36 -14.23 -1.22
C LEU A 115 31.04 -15.18 -0.22
N LYS A 116 30.37 -16.28 0.15
CA LYS A 116 30.97 -17.31 1.01
C LYS A 116 32.17 -17.97 0.34
N ALA A 117 32.08 -18.28 -0.96
CA ALA A 117 33.22 -18.78 -1.72
C ALA A 117 34.40 -17.79 -1.63
N CYS A 118 34.16 -16.49 -1.82
CA CYS A 118 35.22 -15.48 -1.69
C CYS A 118 35.83 -15.35 -0.28
N ILE A 119 35.07 -15.64 0.77
CA ILE A 119 35.52 -15.52 2.16
C ILE A 119 36.28 -16.77 2.62
N TYR A 120 35.77 -17.96 2.30
CA TYR A 120 36.27 -19.24 2.83
C TYR A 120 37.16 -20.01 1.85
N HIS A 121 36.95 -19.82 0.55
CA HIS A 121 37.66 -20.52 -0.52
C HIS A 121 38.16 -19.51 -1.56
N PRO A 122 39.14 -18.65 -1.22
CA PRO A 122 39.58 -17.56 -2.09
C PRO A 122 39.94 -17.99 -3.52
N ASP A 123 40.44 -19.22 -3.69
CA ASP A 123 40.77 -19.81 -4.99
C ASP A 123 39.54 -20.01 -5.90
N ASN A 124 38.35 -20.15 -5.31
CA ASN A 124 37.07 -20.31 -6.00
C ASN A 124 36.32 -18.96 -6.17
N CYS A 125 36.90 -17.85 -5.70
CA CYS A 125 36.26 -16.55 -5.74
C CYS A 125 36.22 -16.00 -7.17
N LYS A 126 35.04 -15.55 -7.62
CA LYS A 126 34.93 -14.78 -8.85
C LYS A 126 35.61 -13.43 -8.66
N HIS A 127 36.73 -13.19 -9.35
CA HIS A 127 37.50 -11.95 -9.22
C HIS A 127 36.64 -10.69 -9.42
N ALA A 128 35.74 -10.71 -10.42
CA ALA A 128 34.82 -9.60 -10.68
C ALA A 128 33.91 -9.28 -9.48
N LEU A 129 33.40 -10.30 -8.78
CA LEU A 129 32.56 -10.11 -7.60
C LEU A 129 33.37 -9.53 -6.44
N TRP A 130 34.58 -10.06 -6.21
CA TRP A 130 35.47 -9.52 -5.18
C TRP A 130 35.79 -8.05 -5.43
N VAL A 131 36.16 -7.68 -6.66
CA VAL A 131 36.45 -6.29 -7.04
C VAL A 131 35.23 -5.41 -6.82
N GLN A 132 34.05 -5.84 -7.29
CA GLN A 132 32.79 -5.11 -7.16
C GLN A 132 32.45 -4.75 -5.71
N PHE A 133 32.68 -5.67 -4.76
CA PHE A 133 32.30 -5.48 -3.37
C PHE A 133 33.43 -4.96 -2.47
N SER A 134 34.64 -5.50 -2.59
CA SER A 134 35.72 -5.23 -1.65
C SER A 134 36.38 -3.88 -1.87
N GLU A 135 36.65 -3.47 -3.11
CA GLU A 135 37.38 -2.23 -3.40
C GLU A 135 36.63 -0.97 -2.90
N PRO A 136 35.31 -0.81 -3.14
CA PRO A 136 34.60 0.36 -2.64
C PRO A 136 34.56 0.43 -1.11
N LEU A 137 34.60 -0.72 -0.42
CA LEU A 137 34.63 -0.77 1.03
C LEU A 137 36.05 -0.51 1.58
N MET A 138 37.07 -1.06 0.94
CA MET A 138 38.47 -0.80 1.30
C MET A 138 38.81 0.69 1.15
N ALA A 139 38.32 1.35 0.11
CA ALA A 139 38.52 2.78 -0.12
C ALA A 139 38.03 3.67 1.04
N LEU A 140 37.05 3.20 1.82
CA LEU A 140 36.52 3.91 2.99
C LEU A 140 37.34 3.70 4.27
N LEU A 141 38.30 2.78 4.26
CA LEU A 141 39.15 2.44 5.42
C LEU A 141 40.65 2.66 5.18
N PRO A 142 41.10 3.80 4.59
CA PRO A 142 42.48 3.97 4.13
C PRO A 142 43.52 4.03 5.26
N LYS A 143 43.08 4.27 6.50
CA LYS A 143 43.95 4.39 7.69
C LYS A 143 44.21 3.04 8.38
N ILE A 144 43.50 1.98 7.98
CA ILE A 144 43.63 0.65 8.58
C ILE A 144 44.72 -0.12 7.83
N LYS A 145 45.58 -0.84 8.56
CA LYS A 145 46.62 -1.69 7.94
C LYS A 145 45.98 -2.74 7.03
N SER A 146 46.52 -2.92 5.83
CA SER A 146 45.97 -3.80 4.78
C SER A 146 45.48 -5.17 5.27
N LYS A 147 46.25 -5.93 6.05
CA LYS A 147 45.80 -7.22 6.60
C LYS A 147 44.53 -7.11 7.47
N LYS A 148 44.50 -6.16 8.40
CA LYS A 148 43.33 -5.93 9.27
C LYS A 148 42.14 -5.35 8.51
N GLN A 149 42.42 -4.55 7.48
CA GLN A 149 41.41 -3.99 6.59
C GLN A 149 40.74 -5.11 5.81
N GLU A 150 41.50 -6.03 5.23
CA GLU A 150 40.97 -7.18 4.50
C GLU A 150 40.11 -8.10 5.39
N GLU A 151 40.58 -8.43 6.60
CA GLU A 151 39.80 -9.19 7.59
C GLU A 151 38.47 -8.48 7.91
N ALA A 152 38.50 -7.16 8.14
CA ALA A 152 37.30 -6.38 8.40
C ALA A 152 36.33 -6.40 7.22
N ILE A 153 36.83 -6.25 5.99
CA ILE A 153 36.01 -6.28 4.78
C ILE A 153 35.39 -7.66 4.57
N LYS A 154 36.12 -8.75 4.84
CA LYS A 154 35.54 -10.11 4.81
C LYS A 154 34.38 -10.25 5.80
N THR A 155 34.50 -9.70 7.01
CA THR A 155 33.39 -9.68 7.98
C THR A 155 32.21 -8.82 7.53
N VAL A 156 32.48 -7.62 6.99
CA VAL A 156 31.43 -6.72 6.47
C VAL A 156 30.72 -7.35 5.26
N MET A 157 31.44 -8.08 4.40
CA MET A 157 30.87 -8.77 3.23
C MET A 157 30.20 -10.10 3.57
N HIS A 158 30.41 -10.63 4.78
CA HIS A 158 29.88 -11.93 5.13
C HIS A 158 28.34 -11.97 5.08
N PRO A 159 27.74 -12.80 4.22
CA PRO A 159 26.31 -12.71 3.91
C PRO A 159 25.43 -13.20 5.07
N SER A 160 25.93 -14.04 5.98
CA SER A 160 25.17 -14.54 7.14
C SER A 160 25.59 -13.94 8.47
N LEU A 161 26.45 -12.91 8.47
CA LEU A 161 26.75 -12.20 9.72
C LEU A 161 25.74 -11.07 9.92
N PRO A 162 25.11 -10.98 11.10
CA PRO A 162 24.17 -9.92 11.40
C PRO A 162 24.87 -8.56 11.49
N ILE A 163 24.11 -7.48 11.33
CA ILE A 163 24.64 -6.12 11.27
C ILE A 163 25.40 -5.71 12.54
N PHE A 164 24.99 -6.19 13.72
CA PHE A 164 25.69 -5.86 14.97
C PHE A 164 27.11 -6.44 15.01
N LYS A 165 27.34 -7.64 14.45
CA LYS A 165 28.69 -8.21 14.31
C LYS A 165 29.57 -7.39 13.36
N LYS A 166 28.97 -6.82 12.31
CA LYS A 166 29.68 -5.91 11.41
C LYS A 166 30.06 -4.61 12.15
N ILE A 167 29.16 -4.06 12.98
CA ILE A 167 29.42 -2.87 13.83
C ILE A 167 30.53 -3.17 14.84
N GLU A 168 30.42 -4.25 15.63
CA GLU A 168 31.43 -4.66 16.62
C GLU A 168 32.84 -4.75 16.01
N THR A 169 32.93 -5.29 14.78
CA THR A 169 34.19 -5.43 14.05
C THR A 169 34.80 -4.07 13.71
N LEU A 170 33.99 -3.12 13.23
CA LEU A 170 34.47 -1.78 12.90
C LEU A 170 34.81 -0.98 14.17
N GLU A 171 34.07 -1.17 15.26
CA GLU A 171 34.36 -0.59 16.58
C GLU A 171 35.70 -1.10 17.15
N ALA A 172 35.98 -2.40 17.02
CA ALA A 172 37.25 -3.00 17.45
C ALA A 172 38.48 -2.41 16.72
N LEU A 173 38.27 -1.89 15.50
CA LEU A 173 39.29 -1.18 14.72
C LEU A 173 39.38 0.31 15.06
N LYS A 174 38.61 0.80 16.03
CA LYS A 174 38.54 2.20 16.45
C LYS A 174 38.12 3.16 15.33
N ILE A 175 37.32 2.67 14.38
CA ILE A 175 36.73 3.48 13.31
C ILE A 175 35.62 4.35 13.93
N GLY A 176 35.56 5.63 13.58
CA GLY A 176 34.56 6.55 14.15
C GLY A 176 33.14 6.23 13.65
N ALA A 177 32.10 6.46 14.46
CA ALA A 177 30.71 6.10 14.11
C ALA A 177 30.21 6.67 12.76
N THR A 178 30.70 7.84 12.34
CA THR A 178 30.37 8.40 11.02
C THR A 178 30.97 7.56 9.89
N GLU A 179 32.25 7.19 9.99
CA GLU A 179 32.94 6.32 9.02
C GLU A 179 32.34 4.91 9.02
N GLN A 180 31.99 4.36 10.20
CA GLN A 180 31.30 3.07 10.30
C GLN A 180 29.96 3.08 9.55
N LYS A 181 29.15 4.12 9.77
CA LYS A 181 27.89 4.31 9.06
C LYS A 181 28.09 4.37 7.54
N GLU A 182 29.14 5.04 7.08
CA GLU A 182 29.45 5.15 5.65
C GLU A 182 29.79 3.79 5.04
N VAL A 183 30.65 2.99 5.70
CA VAL A 183 30.99 1.61 5.27
C VAL A 183 29.75 0.73 5.18
N LEU A 184 28.90 0.74 6.21
CA LEU A 184 27.71 -0.12 6.27
C LEU A 184 26.60 0.33 5.30
N ASN A 185 26.46 1.64 5.07
CA ASN A 185 25.59 2.17 4.03
C ASN A 185 26.11 1.77 2.64
N ARG A 186 27.44 1.82 2.43
CA ARG A 186 28.04 1.41 1.16
C ARG A 186 27.84 -0.09 0.91
N TRP A 187 28.01 -0.93 1.94
CA TRP A 187 27.67 -2.35 1.88
C TRP A 187 26.22 -2.56 1.45
N SER A 188 25.28 -1.89 2.12
CA SER A 188 23.85 -1.98 1.80
C SER A 188 23.55 -1.58 0.35
N GLN A 189 24.20 -0.51 -0.14
CA GLN A 189 24.06 -0.07 -1.53
C GLN A 189 24.58 -1.12 -2.53
N LEU A 190 25.75 -1.71 -2.26
CA LEU A 190 26.36 -2.72 -3.14
C LEU A 190 25.48 -3.96 -3.27
N VAL A 191 24.87 -4.41 -2.17
CA VAL A 191 23.92 -5.53 -2.19
C VAL A 191 22.67 -5.15 -2.99
N ALA A 192 22.10 -3.96 -2.77
CA ALA A 192 20.93 -3.50 -3.51
C ALA A 192 21.20 -3.39 -5.02
N ASP A 193 22.35 -2.82 -5.42
CA ASP A 193 22.76 -2.67 -6.82
C ASP A 193 22.93 -4.04 -7.50
N TYR A 194 23.63 -4.97 -6.84
CA TYR A 194 23.78 -6.34 -7.34
C TYR A 194 22.40 -7.01 -7.50
N CYS A 195 21.56 -6.90 -6.48
CA CYS A 195 20.25 -7.55 -6.49
C CYS A 195 19.34 -6.97 -7.57
N GLN A 196 19.36 -5.66 -7.82
CA GLN A 196 18.57 -5.02 -8.87
C GLN A 196 18.93 -5.57 -10.25
N VAL A 197 20.22 -5.65 -10.57
CA VAL A 197 20.68 -6.15 -11.88
C VAL A 197 20.44 -7.65 -12.01
N ARG A 198 20.81 -8.43 -11.00
CA ARG A 198 20.78 -9.89 -11.10
C ARG A 198 19.37 -10.48 -10.98
N SER A 199 18.48 -9.85 -10.20
CA SER A 199 17.06 -10.24 -10.19
C SER A 199 16.39 -9.94 -11.52
N GLN A 200 16.73 -8.83 -12.19
CA GLN A 200 16.22 -8.55 -13.53
C GLN A 200 16.67 -9.61 -14.56
N TYR A 201 17.90 -10.13 -14.43
CA TYR A 201 18.36 -11.25 -15.24
C TYR A 201 17.51 -12.50 -15.01
N PHE A 202 17.37 -12.97 -13.76
CA PHE A 202 16.56 -14.17 -13.48
C PHE A 202 15.10 -13.98 -13.86
N PHE A 203 14.55 -12.78 -13.64
CA PHE A 203 13.20 -12.44 -14.08
C PHE A 203 13.05 -12.59 -15.59
N SER A 204 14.02 -12.12 -16.37
CA SER A 204 13.99 -12.24 -17.84
C SER A 204 14.11 -13.68 -18.33
N VAL A 205 14.78 -14.55 -17.58
CA VAL A 205 14.83 -16.01 -17.86
C VAL A 205 13.48 -16.67 -17.57
N LEU A 206 12.80 -16.22 -16.51
CA LEU A 206 11.57 -16.82 -16.01
C LEU A 206 10.27 -16.20 -16.57
N SER A 207 10.33 -15.14 -17.38
CA SER A 207 9.15 -14.43 -17.92
C SER A 207 9.23 -14.23 -19.43
N ASP A 208 8.09 -13.92 -20.06
CA ASP A 208 8.00 -13.57 -21.48
C ASP A 208 7.82 -12.05 -21.67
N GLY A 209 8.93 -11.32 -21.72
CA GLY A 209 8.95 -9.89 -22.11
C GLY A 209 8.54 -8.88 -21.02
N ALA A 210 8.28 -9.34 -19.80
CA ALA A 210 8.06 -8.48 -18.65
C ALA A 210 9.39 -8.06 -17.99
N HIS A 211 9.33 -7.05 -17.11
CA HIS A 211 10.50 -6.60 -16.34
C HIS A 211 10.12 -6.14 -14.94
N ILE A 212 11.09 -6.26 -14.03
CA ILE A 212 11.06 -5.61 -12.73
C ILE A 212 11.33 -4.12 -12.98
N VAL A 213 10.43 -3.28 -12.49
CA VAL A 213 10.56 -1.83 -12.60
C VAL A 213 11.47 -1.30 -11.49
N ASN A 214 11.28 -1.78 -10.27
CA ASN A 214 12.07 -1.36 -9.11
C ASN A 214 11.96 -2.39 -7.99
N THR A 215 13.02 -2.60 -7.22
CA THR A 215 13.02 -3.43 -6.01
C THR A 215 13.67 -2.67 -4.86
N ALA A 216 13.05 -2.73 -3.68
CA ALA A 216 13.63 -2.21 -2.45
C ALA A 216 13.73 -3.32 -1.40
N PHE A 217 14.89 -3.40 -0.75
CA PHE A 217 15.11 -4.26 0.41
C PHE A 217 14.90 -3.44 1.67
N LEU A 218 14.23 -4.05 2.65
CA LEU A 218 13.81 -3.40 3.86
C LEU A 218 14.17 -4.26 5.07
N ALA A 219 14.91 -3.71 6.03
CA ALA A 219 15.12 -4.35 7.34
C ALA A 219 14.80 -3.37 8.48
N ALA A 220 14.00 -3.83 9.43
CA ALA A 220 13.61 -3.08 10.62
C ALA A 220 13.78 -3.97 11.86
N GLY A 221 14.35 -3.43 12.94
CA GLY A 221 14.55 -4.15 14.19
C GLY A 221 15.90 -3.86 14.83
N GLU A 222 16.32 -4.72 15.76
CA GLU A 222 17.59 -4.60 16.47
C GLU A 222 18.78 -5.28 15.76
N GLY A 223 18.51 -6.00 14.66
CA GLY A 223 19.55 -6.58 13.81
C GLY A 223 20.12 -7.90 14.33
N SER A 224 19.42 -8.61 15.23
CA SER A 224 19.86 -9.84 15.90
C SER A 224 19.88 -11.09 15.01
N GLY A 225 19.22 -11.09 13.85
CA GLY A 225 19.34 -12.12 12.81
C GLY A 225 18.42 -13.32 12.96
N THR A 226 17.14 -13.10 13.31
CA THR A 226 16.22 -14.15 13.80
C THR A 226 15.72 -15.16 12.76
N ALA A 227 15.75 -14.87 11.45
CA ALA A 227 15.48 -15.89 10.43
C ALA A 227 16.22 -15.63 9.11
N GLY A 228 16.90 -16.65 8.59
CA GLY A 228 17.59 -16.59 7.30
C GLY A 228 16.68 -16.73 6.07
N LEU A 229 17.29 -16.62 4.90
CA LEU A 229 16.71 -16.97 3.61
C LEU A 229 16.10 -18.37 3.68
N LEU A 230 14.84 -18.48 3.27
CA LEU A 230 14.05 -19.71 3.33
C LEU A 230 13.93 -20.32 4.75
N TYR A 231 14.12 -19.52 5.80
CA TYR A 231 14.13 -19.95 7.21
C TYR A 231 15.23 -20.95 7.51
N GLU A 232 16.35 -20.83 6.79
CA GLU A 232 17.50 -21.71 6.98
C GLU A 232 18.55 -21.03 7.84
N GLU A 233 19.31 -21.87 8.53
CA GLU A 233 20.42 -21.47 9.35
C GLU A 233 21.71 -22.08 8.79
N GLU A 234 22.82 -21.43 9.05
CA GLU A 234 24.15 -21.93 8.73
C GLU A 234 25.13 -21.63 9.86
N ILE A 235 26.05 -22.57 10.08
CA ILE A 235 27.18 -22.40 10.98
C ILE A 235 28.18 -21.48 10.29
N ASN A 236 28.68 -20.48 11.02
CA ASN A 236 29.87 -19.77 10.59
C ASN A 236 31.12 -20.61 10.95
N PRO A 237 31.86 -21.19 9.99
CA PRO A 237 33.05 -21.99 10.27
C PRO A 237 34.18 -21.21 10.98
N ASN A 238 34.15 -19.88 10.97
CA ASN A 238 35.12 -19.04 11.69
C ASN A 238 34.64 -18.64 13.10
N ASP A 239 33.43 -19.03 13.51
CA ASP A 239 32.89 -18.77 14.83
C ASP A 239 33.09 -20.00 15.73
N SER A 240 34.02 -19.90 16.69
CA SER A 240 34.32 -20.97 17.65
C SER A 240 33.15 -21.33 18.56
N SER A 241 32.11 -20.50 18.62
CA SER A 241 30.92 -20.73 19.44
C SER A 241 29.92 -21.72 18.83
N GLN A 242 30.11 -22.13 17.56
CA GLN A 242 29.15 -22.96 16.80
C GLN A 242 27.72 -22.39 16.77
N LEU A 243 27.58 -21.07 16.94
CA LEU A 243 26.28 -20.41 16.82
C LEU A 243 25.77 -20.50 15.38
N TRP A 244 24.50 -20.87 15.28
CA TRP A 244 23.75 -20.89 14.02
C TRP A 244 23.26 -19.47 13.73
N TYR A 245 23.61 -18.95 12.55
CA TYR A 245 23.07 -17.69 12.05
C TYR A 245 22.08 -18.00 10.93
N GLY A 246 21.03 -17.19 10.80
CA GLY A 246 20.17 -17.26 9.63
C GLY A 246 20.99 -17.10 8.33
N LYS A 247 20.78 -17.99 7.37
CA LYS A 247 21.43 -17.93 6.06
C LYS A 247 21.12 -16.59 5.38
N GLY A 248 22.13 -15.84 4.93
CA GLY A 248 21.93 -14.60 4.18
C GLY A 248 21.36 -13.40 4.95
N ILE A 249 21.24 -13.46 6.28
CA ILE A 249 20.69 -12.34 7.11
C ILE A 249 21.46 -11.02 6.97
N GLY A 250 22.75 -11.08 6.64
CA GLY A 250 23.63 -9.93 6.44
C GLY A 250 23.47 -9.26 5.07
N LEU A 251 22.66 -9.83 4.17
CA LEU A 251 22.34 -9.26 2.86
C LEU A 251 21.19 -8.25 2.90
N PHE A 252 20.50 -8.11 4.03
CA PHE A 252 19.42 -7.14 4.15
C PHE A 252 19.93 -5.73 4.48
N THR A 253 19.25 -4.73 3.94
CA THR A 253 19.68 -3.32 4.01
C THR A 253 18.96 -2.56 5.12
N TYR A 254 19.72 -2.05 6.08
CA TYR A 254 19.20 -1.26 7.20
C TYR A 254 19.41 0.24 6.96
N GLN A 255 18.55 1.08 7.55
CA GLN A 255 18.87 2.51 7.71
C GLN A 255 19.59 2.76 9.02
N LEU A 256 20.73 3.47 8.94
CA LEU A 256 21.61 3.73 10.07
C LEU A 256 21.58 5.22 10.47
N ARG A 257 21.68 5.49 11.78
CA ARG A 257 21.90 6.82 12.36
C ARG A 257 23.10 6.78 13.32
N THR A 258 23.71 7.94 13.54
CA THR A 258 24.74 8.12 14.56
C THR A 258 24.11 8.73 15.82
N TYR A 259 24.45 8.20 17.00
CA TYR A 259 24.02 8.76 18.28
C TYR A 259 25.10 8.56 19.33
N GLN A 260 25.51 9.64 20.02
CA GLN A 260 26.51 9.62 21.10
C GLN A 260 27.73 8.73 20.80
N LYS A 261 28.33 8.90 19.61
CA LYS A 261 29.49 8.15 19.10
C LYS A 261 29.28 6.66 18.80
N SER A 262 28.03 6.19 18.75
CA SER A 262 27.66 4.84 18.31
C SER A 262 26.84 4.86 17.02
N VAL A 263 26.95 3.80 16.22
CA VAL A 263 26.00 3.55 15.13
C VAL A 263 24.77 2.87 15.71
N ARG A 264 23.58 3.33 15.33
CA ARG A 264 22.30 2.73 15.72
C ARG A 264 21.42 2.50 14.51
N LEU A 265 20.67 1.41 14.55
CA LEU A 265 19.63 1.11 13.58
C LEU A 265 18.47 2.10 13.73
N LYS A 266 17.89 2.51 12.61
CA LYS A 266 16.61 3.21 12.61
C LYS A 266 15.50 2.21 12.91
N GLU A 267 14.49 2.72 13.59
CA GLU A 267 13.46 1.95 14.26
C GLU A 267 12.31 1.54 13.34
N HIS A 268 12.13 2.32 12.28
CA HIS A 268 11.23 2.04 11.18
C HIS A 268 11.97 2.39 9.91
N LEU A 269 11.60 1.71 8.83
CA LEU A 269 12.19 1.93 7.53
C LEU A 269 11.13 2.45 6.57
N SER A 270 11.46 3.46 5.79
CA SER A 270 10.59 3.93 4.72
C SER A 270 11.38 4.13 3.44
N THR A 271 10.79 3.70 2.33
CA THR A 271 11.27 3.94 0.98
C THR A 271 10.14 4.53 0.13
N THR A 272 10.48 5.15 -0.99
CA THR A 272 9.50 5.67 -1.95
C THR A 272 9.73 5.01 -3.30
N MET A 273 8.65 4.54 -3.91
CA MET A 273 8.64 4.01 -5.28
C MET A 273 7.71 4.87 -6.13
N GLN A 274 8.10 5.15 -7.37
CA GLN A 274 7.27 5.90 -8.29
C GLN A 274 6.43 4.94 -9.13
N LEU A 275 5.11 5.07 -9.06
CA LEU A 275 4.18 4.40 -9.96
C LEU A 275 4.20 5.08 -11.33
N PRO A 276 4.47 4.35 -12.42
CA PRO A 276 4.41 4.89 -13.78
C PRO A 276 2.99 5.26 -14.19
N ALA A 277 2.86 6.34 -14.97
CA ALA A 277 1.61 6.72 -15.61
C ALA A 277 1.16 5.70 -16.68
N GLY A 278 -0.15 5.53 -16.83
CA GLY A 278 -0.80 4.73 -17.86
C GLY A 278 -0.64 3.21 -17.73
N LYS A 279 0.03 2.72 -16.69
CA LYS A 279 0.32 1.29 -16.50
C LYS A 279 -0.36 0.74 -15.26
N ARG A 280 -0.85 -0.50 -15.38
CA ARG A 280 -1.27 -1.31 -14.25
C ARG A 280 -0.02 -1.95 -13.63
N VAL A 281 0.09 -1.90 -12.31
CA VAL A 281 1.32 -2.25 -11.59
C VAL A 281 1.01 -3.23 -10.48
N ALA A 282 1.82 -4.27 -10.36
CA ALA A 282 1.77 -5.19 -9.22
C ALA A 282 2.95 -4.88 -8.29
N LEU A 283 2.62 -4.58 -7.04
CA LEU A 283 3.58 -4.45 -5.96
C LEU A 283 3.60 -5.76 -5.17
N HIS A 284 4.62 -6.56 -5.39
CA HIS A 284 4.81 -7.84 -4.73
C HIS A 284 5.70 -7.67 -3.49
N THR A 285 5.42 -8.42 -2.42
CA THR A 285 6.17 -8.32 -1.16
C THR A 285 6.23 -9.67 -0.46
N SER A 286 7.38 -9.98 0.13
CA SER A 286 7.55 -11.11 1.05
C SER A 286 8.39 -10.70 2.25
N LEU A 287 8.12 -11.35 3.39
CA LEU A 287 8.71 -11.05 4.69
C LEU A 287 9.56 -12.23 5.21
N TRP A 288 10.57 -11.91 6.01
CA TRP A 288 11.37 -12.83 6.80
C TRP A 288 11.53 -12.30 8.22
N GLY A 289 11.99 -13.16 9.14
CA GLY A 289 12.12 -12.81 10.55
C GLY A 289 10.77 -12.71 11.27
N LEU A 290 9.83 -13.58 10.89
CA LEU A 290 8.53 -13.64 11.56
C LEU A 290 8.63 -14.44 12.86
N ASN A 291 7.88 -14.01 13.87
CA ASN A 291 7.78 -14.61 15.19
C ASN A 291 6.31 -14.69 15.59
N SER A 292 5.87 -15.76 16.23
CA SER A 292 4.48 -15.93 16.69
C SER A 292 4.04 -14.85 17.70
N SER A 293 5.00 -14.25 18.43
CA SER A 293 4.71 -13.22 19.43
C SER A 293 4.36 -11.86 18.82
N PHE A 294 4.86 -11.56 17.62
CA PHE A 294 4.83 -10.23 17.02
C PHE A 294 4.24 -10.29 15.62
N LYS A 295 3.44 -9.27 15.29
CA LYS A 295 2.79 -9.15 14.00
C LYS A 295 3.32 -7.92 13.24
N PRO A 296 4.45 -8.04 12.51
CA PRO A 296 4.95 -6.98 11.66
C PRO A 296 3.91 -6.48 10.67
N MET A 297 4.05 -5.23 10.26
CA MET A 297 3.14 -4.59 9.33
C MET A 297 3.90 -3.93 8.19
N LEU A 298 3.36 -4.07 6.97
CA LEU A 298 3.76 -3.28 5.82
C LEU A 298 2.67 -2.24 5.54
N ILE A 299 3.05 -0.97 5.56
CA ILE A 299 2.18 0.16 5.27
C ILE A 299 2.55 0.71 3.89
N ILE A 300 1.62 0.65 2.95
CA ILE A 300 1.77 1.25 1.62
C ILE A 300 0.89 2.50 1.57
N THR A 301 1.48 3.67 1.47
CA THR A 301 0.76 4.95 1.37
C THR A 301 0.81 5.46 -0.07
N ASP A 302 -0.35 5.70 -0.64
CA ASP A 302 -0.57 6.26 -1.97
C ASP A 302 -1.28 7.60 -1.78
N ASP A 303 -0.56 8.70 -2.00
CA ASP A 303 -1.00 10.06 -1.65
C ASP A 303 -1.50 10.18 -0.20
N SER A 304 -2.82 10.35 0.00
CA SER A 304 -3.45 10.53 1.32
C SER A 304 -4.08 9.26 1.88
N VAL A 305 -3.99 8.12 1.21
CA VAL A 305 -4.59 6.85 1.65
C VAL A 305 -3.53 5.80 1.94
N SER A 306 -3.83 4.88 2.86
CA SER A 306 -2.89 3.83 3.25
C SER A 306 -3.52 2.45 3.23
N TYR A 307 -2.74 1.47 2.75
CA TYR A 307 -3.07 0.05 2.71
C TYR A 307 -2.21 -0.64 3.75
N HIS A 308 -2.84 -1.29 4.72
CA HIS A 308 -2.17 -1.98 5.82
C HIS A 308 -2.16 -3.46 5.53
N LEU A 309 -0.98 -4.06 5.51
CA LEU A 309 -0.80 -5.51 5.38
C LEU A 309 -0.11 -6.04 6.64
N PHE A 310 -0.75 -6.99 7.30
CA PHE A 310 -0.30 -7.64 8.51
C PHE A 310 0.37 -8.97 8.17
N ALA A 311 1.52 -9.23 8.75
CA ALA A 311 2.20 -10.50 8.61
C ALA A 311 1.47 -11.60 9.38
N ASN A 312 1.48 -12.82 8.87
CA ASN A 312 1.00 -14.01 9.55
C ASN A 312 2.19 -14.96 9.71
N TYR A 313 2.51 -15.32 10.96
CA TYR A 313 3.64 -16.18 11.29
C TYR A 313 3.50 -17.59 10.70
N ASP A 314 2.31 -18.19 10.80
CA ASP A 314 2.06 -19.59 10.41
C ASP A 314 2.09 -19.75 8.89
N SER A 315 1.34 -18.90 8.19
CA SER A 315 1.28 -18.93 6.72
C SER A 315 2.48 -18.26 6.06
N LYS A 316 3.27 -17.49 6.83
CA LYS A 316 4.38 -16.66 6.36
C LYS A 316 3.98 -15.72 5.22
N SER A 317 2.75 -15.23 5.27
CA SER A 317 2.14 -14.38 4.25
C SER A 317 1.61 -13.08 4.86
N LEU A 318 1.26 -12.15 4.00
CA LEU A 318 0.63 -10.88 4.33
C LEU A 318 -0.88 -10.96 4.10
N SER A 319 -1.63 -10.24 4.92
CA SER A 319 -3.08 -10.08 4.78
C SER A 319 -3.51 -8.68 5.23
N PRO A 320 -4.47 -8.02 4.58
CA PRO A 320 -5.06 -6.79 5.10
C PRO A 320 -6.01 -7.03 6.27
N ASP A 321 -6.31 -8.30 6.59
CA ASP A 321 -7.08 -8.67 7.76
C ASP A 321 -6.19 -8.70 9.01
N ALA A 322 -6.40 -7.73 9.90
CA ALA A 322 -5.68 -7.61 11.17
C ALA A 322 -5.88 -8.83 12.10
N GLN A 323 -6.98 -9.56 11.94
CA GLN A 323 -7.30 -10.77 12.71
C GLN A 323 -6.64 -12.03 12.13
N SER A 324 -6.03 -11.95 10.93
CA SER A 324 -5.31 -13.08 10.35
C SER A 324 -4.01 -13.33 11.12
N GLY A 325 -3.84 -14.57 11.61
CA GLY A 325 -2.66 -15.01 12.35
C GLY A 325 -2.59 -14.52 13.79
N GLU A 326 -1.66 -15.09 14.56
CA GLU A 326 -1.42 -14.72 15.95
C GLU A 326 -0.40 -13.57 16.10
N GLY A 327 -0.18 -13.12 17.33
CA GLY A 327 0.82 -12.10 17.66
C GLY A 327 0.29 -10.68 17.74
N ILE A 328 1.08 -9.81 18.37
CA ILE A 328 0.70 -8.41 18.60
C ILE A 328 1.18 -7.47 17.49
N SER A 329 0.28 -6.70 16.90
CA SER A 329 0.60 -5.72 15.86
C SER A 329 0.97 -4.34 16.43
N HIS A 330 1.54 -3.47 15.60
CA HIS A 330 1.80 -2.07 15.98
C HIS A 330 0.51 -1.32 16.34
N ILE A 331 -0.62 -1.62 15.69
CA ILE A 331 -1.93 -1.04 16.05
C ILE A 331 -2.36 -1.49 17.45
N ASN A 332 -2.20 -2.77 17.78
CA ASN A 332 -2.50 -3.26 19.13
C ASN A 332 -1.59 -2.58 20.17
N ARG A 333 -0.33 -2.31 19.82
CA ARG A 333 0.62 -1.56 20.68
C ARG A 333 0.20 -0.11 20.91
N ILE A 334 -0.30 0.56 19.89
CA ILE A 334 -0.85 1.93 20.02
C ILE A 334 -1.96 1.95 21.07
N GLU A 335 -2.90 0.99 21.02
CA GLU A 335 -4.01 0.94 21.96
C GLU A 335 -3.57 0.54 23.37
N GLN A 336 -2.65 -0.43 23.51
CA GLN A 336 -2.05 -0.75 24.82
C GLN A 336 -1.31 0.44 25.42
N TYR A 337 -0.52 1.16 24.61
CA TYR A 337 0.22 2.33 25.06
C TYR A 337 -0.73 3.44 25.49
N ARG A 338 -1.77 3.73 24.69
CA ARG A 338 -2.83 4.70 25.02
C ARG A 338 -3.50 4.35 26.35
N HIS A 339 -3.85 3.08 26.53
CA HIS A 339 -4.53 2.66 27.76
C HIS A 339 -3.64 2.83 28.98
N LYS A 340 -2.41 2.30 28.92
CA LYS A 340 -1.46 2.26 30.03
C LYS A 340 -0.88 3.62 30.43
N HIS A 341 -0.56 4.47 29.45
CA HIS A 341 0.20 5.70 29.71
C HIS A 341 -0.64 6.98 29.69
N ILE A 342 -1.90 6.90 29.27
CA ILE A 342 -2.79 8.07 29.18
C ILE A 342 -4.11 7.79 29.92
N ILE A 343 -4.85 6.76 29.51
CA ILE A 343 -6.20 6.51 30.04
C ILE A 343 -6.16 6.12 31.52
N GLU A 344 -5.31 5.17 31.90
CA GLU A 344 -5.16 4.71 33.30
C GLU A 344 -4.69 5.85 34.21
N PRO A 345 -3.57 6.57 33.92
CA PRO A 345 -3.14 7.71 34.72
C PRO A 345 -4.20 8.82 34.85
N LEU A 346 -4.92 9.16 33.77
CA LEU A 346 -6.00 10.15 33.84
C LEU A 346 -7.14 9.69 34.74
N LYS A 347 -7.54 8.40 34.66
CA LYS A 347 -8.55 7.84 35.56
C LYS A 347 -8.11 7.88 37.02
N GLU A 348 -6.85 7.55 37.30
CA GLU A 348 -6.28 7.61 38.66
C GLU A 348 -6.25 9.05 39.20
N LEU A 349 -5.97 10.04 38.36
CA LEU A 349 -6.01 11.47 38.73
C LEU A 349 -7.44 12.00 38.93
N GLN A 350 -8.46 11.36 38.36
CA GLN A 350 -9.87 11.75 38.45
C GLN A 350 -10.66 10.99 39.52
N ALA A 351 -10.09 9.92 40.09
CA ALA A 351 -10.76 9.10 41.10
C ALA A 351 -11.05 9.88 42.41
N ASP A 352 -12.05 9.42 43.17
CA ASP A 352 -12.50 10.10 44.41
C ASP A 352 -11.39 10.22 45.46
N ASN A 353 -10.46 9.26 45.54
CA ASN A 353 -9.29 9.28 46.43
C ASN A 353 -7.98 9.65 45.70
N SER A 354 -8.07 10.38 44.59
CA SER A 354 -6.92 10.73 43.75
C SER A 354 -5.98 11.74 44.41
N LEU A 355 -4.76 11.83 43.85
CA LEU A 355 -3.82 12.91 44.13
C LEU A 355 -4.46 14.30 43.99
N THR A 356 -5.35 14.49 43.01
CA THR A 356 -6.09 15.74 42.79
C THR A 356 -7.05 16.02 43.93
N THR A 357 -7.82 15.03 44.38
CA THR A 357 -8.74 15.19 45.52
C THR A 357 -7.98 15.48 46.81
N ILE A 358 -6.88 14.77 47.06
CA ILE A 358 -6.02 15.00 48.23
C ILE A 358 -5.42 16.41 48.19
N PHE A 359 -4.94 16.86 47.03
CA PHE A 359 -4.42 18.21 46.84
C PHE A 359 -5.48 19.28 47.12
N ASN A 360 -6.68 19.14 46.55
CA ASN A 360 -7.78 20.08 46.76
C ASN A 360 -8.25 20.10 48.22
N LYS A 361 -8.26 18.94 48.90
CA LYS A 361 -8.57 18.84 50.33
C LYS A 361 -7.54 19.55 51.20
N GLU A 362 -6.25 19.43 50.88
CA GLU A 362 -5.20 20.15 51.59
C GLU A 362 -5.25 21.67 51.32
N LEU A 363 -5.59 22.10 50.10
CA LEU A 363 -5.84 23.52 49.80
C LEU A 363 -7.00 24.08 50.63
N ALA A 364 -8.14 23.37 50.67
CA ALA A 364 -9.28 23.79 51.48
C ALA A 364 -8.94 23.81 52.98
N SER A 365 -8.17 22.83 53.46
CA SER A 365 -7.73 22.78 54.85
C SER A 365 -6.70 23.86 55.18
N LYS A 366 -5.87 24.30 54.22
CA LYS A 366 -4.99 25.46 54.37
C LYS A 366 -5.82 26.74 54.57
N ALA A 367 -6.79 26.98 53.69
CA ALA A 367 -7.65 28.16 53.77
C ALA A 367 -8.38 28.26 55.12
N ALA A 368 -8.88 27.13 55.64
CA ALA A 368 -9.53 27.09 56.96
C ALA A 368 -8.57 27.50 58.10
N VAL A 369 -7.30 27.12 58.05
CA VAL A 369 -6.30 27.53 59.06
C VAL A 369 -5.96 29.01 58.93
N GLU A 370 -5.88 29.54 57.71
CA GLU A 370 -5.70 30.98 57.47
C GLU A 370 -6.87 31.80 58.05
N ASP A 371 -8.10 31.34 57.85
CA ASP A 371 -9.29 31.97 58.41
C ASP A 371 -9.28 31.96 59.96
N GLU A 372 -8.88 30.85 60.58
CA GLU A 372 -8.73 30.76 62.04
C GLU A 372 -7.66 31.71 62.58
N ILE A 373 -6.55 31.90 61.86
CA ILE A 373 -5.50 32.87 62.22
C ILE A 373 -6.08 34.29 62.17
N HIS A 374 -6.76 34.66 61.08
CA HIS A 374 -7.38 35.99 60.95
C HIS A 374 -8.42 36.26 62.05
N GLN A 375 -9.20 35.25 62.46
CA GLN A 375 -10.13 35.38 63.58
C GLN A 375 -9.40 35.67 64.90
N LEU A 376 -8.32 34.92 65.19
CA LEU A 376 -7.52 35.14 66.40
C LEU A 376 -6.84 36.53 66.41
N GLU A 377 -6.38 37.01 65.25
CA GLU A 377 -5.83 38.36 65.09
C GLU A 377 -6.88 39.44 65.38
N ALA A 378 -8.08 39.31 64.81
CA ALA A 378 -9.20 40.22 65.07
C ALA A 378 -9.64 40.23 66.55
N GLU A 379 -9.62 39.06 67.21
CA GLU A 379 -9.88 38.95 68.65
C GLU A 379 -8.80 39.66 69.49
N ILE A 380 -7.52 39.53 69.12
CA ILE A 380 -6.42 40.24 69.78
C ILE A 380 -6.59 41.76 69.62
N ASP A 381 -6.90 42.24 68.42
CA ASP A 381 -7.12 43.66 68.16
C ASP A 381 -8.29 44.21 69.00
N THR A 382 -9.35 43.42 69.14
CA THR A 382 -10.51 43.76 69.98
C THR A 382 -10.09 43.88 71.45
N LEU A 383 -9.34 42.91 71.97
CA LEU A 383 -8.82 42.95 73.35
C LEU A 383 -7.88 44.14 73.58
N LEU A 384 -6.99 44.43 72.63
CA LEU A 384 -6.09 45.59 72.73
C LEU A 384 -6.86 46.91 72.77
N LYS A 385 -8.00 47.00 72.09
CA LYS A 385 -8.83 48.21 72.02
C LYS A 385 -9.69 48.43 73.27
N TYR A 386 -10.27 47.37 73.83
CA TYR A 386 -11.27 47.48 74.89
C TYR A 386 -10.81 46.94 76.26
N GLU A 387 -9.85 46.01 76.30
CA GLU A 387 -9.33 45.36 77.52
C GLU A 387 -7.79 45.19 77.49
N PRO A 388 -7.01 46.29 77.34
CA PRO A 388 -5.57 46.22 77.10
C PRO A 388 -4.78 45.55 78.24
N ASP A 389 -5.29 45.59 79.47
CA ASP A 389 -4.62 45.03 80.64
C ASP A 389 -4.76 43.50 80.75
N ASN A 390 -5.61 42.87 79.90
CA ASN A 390 -5.82 41.42 79.86
C ASN A 390 -4.68 40.68 79.13
N THR A 391 -3.47 40.92 79.61
CA THR A 391 -2.19 40.42 79.05
C THR A 391 -2.11 38.90 78.96
N ASN A 392 -2.78 38.17 79.86
CA ASN A 392 -2.84 36.71 79.83
C ASN A 392 -3.65 36.19 78.62
N ALA A 393 -4.83 36.77 78.35
CA ALA A 393 -5.67 36.36 77.23
C ALA A 393 -5.03 36.69 75.88
N ILE A 394 -4.38 37.86 75.77
CA ILE A 394 -3.61 38.26 74.59
C ILE A 394 -2.44 37.29 74.36
N SER A 395 -1.67 36.97 75.41
CA SER A 395 -0.53 36.06 75.32
C SER A 395 -0.95 34.64 74.94
N TYR A 396 -2.09 34.16 75.45
CA TYR A 396 -2.64 32.85 75.08
C TYR A 396 -3.01 32.78 73.59
N ARG A 397 -3.73 33.77 73.07
CA ARG A 397 -4.10 33.84 71.64
C ARG A 397 -2.88 33.95 70.72
N LYS A 398 -1.85 34.69 71.11
CA LYS A 398 -0.57 34.74 70.37
C LYS A 398 0.08 33.36 70.25
N ARG A 399 0.11 32.56 71.34
CA ARG A 399 0.62 31.18 71.28
C ARG A 399 -0.22 30.28 70.38
N LEU A 400 -1.54 30.48 70.34
CA LEU A 400 -2.40 29.75 69.40
C LEU A 400 -2.08 30.12 67.95
N ILE A 401 -1.89 31.40 67.65
CA ILE A 401 -1.42 31.85 66.32
C ILE A 401 -0.09 31.20 65.97
N ASP A 402 0.91 31.22 66.86
CA ASP A 402 2.21 30.58 66.62
C ASP A 402 2.07 29.08 66.28
N SER A 403 1.20 28.37 67.00
CA SER A 403 0.89 26.96 66.72
C SER A 403 0.20 26.77 65.36
N LYS A 404 -0.74 27.65 65.00
CA LYS A 404 -1.44 27.61 63.71
C LYS A 404 -0.52 27.96 62.54
N LEU A 405 0.41 28.89 62.72
CA LEU A 405 1.46 29.21 61.74
C LEU A 405 2.38 28.02 61.48
N HIS A 406 2.70 27.23 62.50
CA HIS A 406 3.46 25.98 62.29
C HIS A 406 2.68 24.96 61.46
N ILE A 407 1.39 24.75 61.77
CA ILE A 407 0.49 23.88 60.99
C ILE A 407 0.36 24.38 59.55
N LEU A 408 0.28 25.70 59.36
CA LEU A 408 0.20 26.33 58.04
C LEU A 408 1.45 26.02 57.21
N SER A 409 2.64 26.17 57.80
CA SER A 409 3.92 25.83 57.16
C SER A 409 3.96 24.36 56.71
N ASP A 410 3.54 23.42 57.56
CA ASP A 410 3.50 21.99 57.21
C ASP A 410 2.54 21.72 56.05
N LYS A 411 1.37 22.39 56.04
CA LYS A 411 0.41 22.30 54.93
C LYS A 411 0.98 22.85 53.64
N GLU A 412 1.68 23.97 53.67
CA GLU A 412 2.31 24.54 52.48
C GLU A 412 3.38 23.62 51.90
N GLN A 413 4.22 23.01 52.73
CA GLN A 413 5.21 22.03 52.26
C GLN A 413 4.54 20.80 51.63
N ARG A 414 3.45 20.31 52.23
CA ARG A 414 2.67 19.19 51.69
C ARG A 414 2.02 19.55 50.35
N ILE A 415 1.40 20.72 50.24
CA ILE A 415 0.81 21.24 49.00
C ILE A 415 1.86 21.35 47.90
N ARG A 416 3.06 21.87 48.21
CA ARG A 416 4.18 21.92 47.24
C ARG A 416 4.56 20.53 46.73
N THR A 417 4.73 19.57 47.65
CA THR A 417 5.08 18.18 47.30
C THR A 417 3.99 17.52 46.44
N LEU A 418 2.71 17.73 46.77
CA LEU A 418 1.58 17.21 45.99
C LEU A 418 1.50 17.87 44.60
N ASN A 419 1.71 19.19 44.53
CA ASN A 419 1.73 19.92 43.27
C ASN A 419 2.86 19.47 42.35
N GLU A 420 4.05 19.20 42.88
CA GLU A 420 5.18 18.64 42.13
C GLU A 420 4.87 17.26 41.55
N LYS A 421 4.25 16.38 42.36
CA LYS A 421 3.80 15.06 41.89
C LYS A 421 2.75 15.18 40.80
N LEU A 422 1.71 16.00 41.00
CA LEU A 422 0.65 16.21 40.02
C LEU A 422 1.17 16.84 38.72
N SER A 423 2.09 17.80 38.82
CA SER A 423 2.77 18.40 37.68
C SER A 423 3.68 17.42 36.94
N LYS A 424 4.28 16.45 37.64
CA LYS A 424 5.05 15.37 37.03
C LYS A 424 4.13 14.42 36.26
N GLU A 425 3.07 13.91 36.89
CA GLU A 425 2.09 13.02 36.24
C GLU A 425 1.49 13.65 34.98
N ASN A 426 1.06 14.92 35.06
CA ASN A 426 0.54 15.64 33.89
C ASN A 426 1.58 15.79 32.77
N ARG A 427 2.86 16.04 33.10
CA ARG A 427 3.94 16.10 32.10
C ARG A 427 4.17 14.73 31.44
N ASP A 428 4.14 13.67 32.23
CA ASP A 428 4.32 12.30 31.74
C ASP A 428 3.17 11.92 30.79
N ILE A 429 1.93 12.31 31.09
CA ILE A 429 0.75 12.14 30.21
C ILE A 429 0.90 12.94 28.91
N ILE A 430 1.28 14.22 28.97
CA ILE A 430 1.48 15.06 27.78
C ILE A 430 2.57 14.46 26.88
N GLN A 431 3.68 14.01 27.49
CA GLN A 431 4.75 13.36 26.75
C GLN A 431 4.28 12.04 26.13
N ALA A 432 3.43 11.28 26.82
CA ALA A 432 2.83 10.07 26.29
C ALA A 432 1.89 10.36 25.11
N GLU A 433 1.10 11.44 25.15
CA GLU A 433 0.26 11.86 24.02
C GLU A 433 1.09 12.24 22.78
N GLU A 434 2.22 12.92 22.96
CA GLU A 434 3.15 13.23 21.87
C GLU A 434 3.73 11.95 21.25
N GLN A 435 4.20 11.02 22.08
CA GLN A 435 4.69 9.72 21.61
C GLN A 435 3.60 8.92 20.90
N LEU A 436 2.37 8.93 21.41
CA LEU A 436 1.23 8.27 20.78
C LEU A 436 0.95 8.87 19.40
N LYS A 437 1.00 10.19 19.24
CA LYS A 437 0.86 10.86 17.93
C LYS A 437 1.94 10.40 16.94
N GLU A 438 3.19 10.30 17.39
CA GLU A 438 4.29 9.77 16.56
C GLU A 438 4.05 8.30 16.16
N MET A 439 3.59 7.46 17.09
CA MET A 439 3.27 6.05 16.82
C MET A 439 2.14 5.90 15.81
N VAL A 440 1.07 6.70 15.92
CA VAL A 440 -0.07 6.70 14.99
C VAL A 440 0.36 7.21 13.61
N ALA A 441 1.22 8.23 13.54
CA ALA A 441 1.70 8.77 12.27
C ALA A 441 2.48 7.74 11.43
N LEU A 442 3.07 6.72 12.06
CA LEU A 442 3.71 5.61 11.34
C LEU A 442 2.73 4.71 10.58
N CYS A 443 1.45 4.67 10.96
CA CYS A 443 0.43 3.91 10.26
C CYS A 443 -0.03 4.57 8.94
N GLY A 444 0.47 5.76 8.60
CA GLY A 444 0.01 6.48 7.42
C GLY A 444 -1.35 7.15 7.63
N GLN A 445 -1.85 7.80 6.58
CA GLN A 445 -3.11 8.55 6.61
C GLN A 445 -4.25 7.70 6.01
N ASN A 446 -5.48 7.93 6.49
CA ASN A 446 -6.72 7.33 5.96
C ASN A 446 -6.59 5.83 5.59
N PRO A 447 -6.40 4.94 6.59
CA PRO A 447 -6.34 3.51 6.35
C PRO A 447 -7.59 3.02 5.62
N GLN A 448 -7.39 2.31 4.51
CA GLN A 448 -8.49 1.85 3.67
C GLN A 448 -9.10 0.57 4.24
N THR A 449 -10.43 0.53 4.30
CA THR A 449 -11.19 -0.70 4.49
C THR A 449 -11.19 -1.52 3.21
N TRP A 450 -11.54 -2.80 3.31
CA TRP A 450 -11.56 -3.71 2.17
C TRP A 450 -12.81 -4.60 2.19
N GLN A 451 -13.11 -5.19 1.04
CA GLN A 451 -14.09 -6.27 0.90
C GLN A 451 -13.40 -7.49 0.30
N LYS A 452 -13.63 -8.68 0.88
CA LYS A 452 -13.10 -9.93 0.33
C LYS A 452 -13.97 -10.39 -0.84
N GLN A 453 -13.34 -10.65 -1.97
CA GLN A 453 -13.94 -11.20 -3.20
C GLN A 453 -13.03 -12.34 -3.69
N ASP A 454 -13.46 -13.57 -3.48
CA ASP A 454 -12.68 -14.78 -3.73
C ASP A 454 -11.30 -14.71 -3.02
N GLU A 455 -10.22 -14.76 -3.80
CA GLU A 455 -8.82 -14.70 -3.35
C GLU A 455 -8.30 -13.26 -3.19
N ASN A 456 -9.12 -12.27 -3.55
CA ASN A 456 -8.75 -10.87 -3.56
C ASN A 456 -9.40 -10.10 -2.40
N TYR A 457 -8.64 -9.18 -1.83
CA TYR A 457 -9.14 -8.11 -0.99
C TYR A 457 -9.21 -6.83 -1.83
N VAL A 458 -10.42 -6.31 -2.04
CA VAL A 458 -10.67 -5.17 -2.93
C VAL A 458 -10.89 -3.91 -2.08
N PHE A 459 -10.10 -2.88 -2.36
CA PHE A 459 -10.17 -1.59 -1.68
C PHE A 459 -11.08 -0.62 -2.47
N PRO A 460 -11.69 0.40 -1.81
CA PRO A 460 -12.53 1.40 -2.47
C PRO A 460 -11.86 2.18 -3.60
N THR A 461 -10.53 2.27 -3.57
CA THR A 461 -9.70 2.91 -4.59
C THR A 461 -9.53 2.08 -5.86
N GLY A 462 -10.07 0.86 -5.91
CA GLY A 462 -9.88 -0.09 -7.00
C GLY A 462 -8.58 -0.90 -6.92
N VAL A 463 -7.72 -0.62 -5.93
CA VAL A 463 -6.56 -1.46 -5.60
C VAL A 463 -7.05 -2.83 -5.13
N LYS A 464 -6.34 -3.89 -5.52
CA LYS A 464 -6.66 -5.28 -5.13
C LYS A 464 -5.44 -5.93 -4.51
N PHE A 465 -5.60 -6.62 -3.39
CA PHE A 465 -4.56 -7.48 -2.82
C PHE A 465 -4.93 -8.95 -3.02
N ASN A 466 -4.14 -9.68 -3.80
CA ASN A 466 -4.32 -11.12 -3.99
C ASN A 466 -3.58 -11.87 -2.88
N TYR A 467 -4.31 -12.63 -2.06
CA TYR A 467 -3.72 -13.36 -0.93
C TYR A 467 -2.92 -14.60 -1.34
N GLN A 468 -3.19 -15.21 -2.49
CA GLN A 468 -2.39 -16.34 -2.95
C GLN A 468 -1.06 -15.90 -3.53
N THR A 469 -1.08 -14.89 -4.40
CA THR A 469 0.12 -14.40 -5.08
C THR A 469 0.88 -13.34 -4.31
N GLN A 470 0.29 -12.78 -3.24
CA GLN A 470 0.87 -11.72 -2.41
C GLN A 470 1.07 -10.39 -3.17
N ASP A 471 0.31 -10.18 -4.24
CA ASP A 471 0.38 -8.98 -5.07
C ASP A 471 -0.62 -7.92 -4.64
N LEU A 472 -0.13 -6.70 -4.41
CA LEU A 472 -0.95 -5.50 -4.32
C LEU A 472 -1.01 -4.83 -5.70
N ILE A 473 -2.12 -4.99 -6.39
CA ILE A 473 -2.33 -4.55 -7.77
C ILE A 473 -2.98 -3.17 -7.79
N PHE A 474 -2.25 -2.20 -8.33
CA PHE A 474 -2.71 -0.84 -8.56
C PHE A 474 -3.31 -0.71 -9.97
N PRO A 475 -4.50 -0.12 -10.10
CA PRO A 475 -5.08 0.19 -11.42
C PRO A 475 -4.21 1.22 -12.17
N SER A 476 -4.37 1.27 -13.49
CA SER A 476 -3.70 2.29 -14.29
C SER A 476 -4.20 3.69 -13.91
N HIS A 477 -3.28 4.65 -13.86
CA HIS A 477 -3.58 6.03 -13.51
C HIS A 477 -2.96 6.99 -14.53
N ARG A 478 -3.60 8.13 -14.82
CA ARG A 478 -3.14 9.06 -15.88
C ARG A 478 -1.82 9.77 -15.54
N SER A 479 -1.54 9.97 -14.27
CA SER A 479 -0.32 10.61 -13.79
C SER A 479 0.55 9.63 -13.00
N GLU A 480 1.85 9.91 -12.99
CA GLU A 480 2.80 9.28 -12.07
C GLU A 480 2.43 9.63 -10.63
N ARG A 481 2.67 8.69 -9.70
CA ARG A 481 2.36 8.84 -8.28
C ARG A 481 3.47 8.26 -7.41
N ASN A 482 3.64 8.76 -6.20
CA ASN A 482 4.65 8.26 -5.28
C ASN A 482 4.02 7.36 -4.23
N LEU A 483 4.45 6.10 -4.20
CA LEU A 483 4.13 5.16 -3.13
C LEU A 483 5.19 5.23 -2.05
N LYS A 484 4.76 5.58 -0.84
CA LYS A 484 5.61 5.47 0.34
C LYS A 484 5.36 4.13 1.01
N ILE A 485 6.40 3.30 1.06
CA ILE A 485 6.35 1.97 1.65
C ILE A 485 7.08 2.03 2.98
N ARG A 486 6.46 1.51 4.04
CA ARG A 486 7.03 1.48 5.39
C ARG A 486 6.88 0.10 6.01
N LEU A 487 7.99 -0.43 6.52
CA LEU A 487 8.03 -1.66 7.30
C LEU A 487 8.07 -1.31 8.79
N LEU A 488 7.14 -1.89 9.55
CA LEU A 488 7.00 -1.71 10.99
C LEU A 488 7.17 -3.05 11.72
N SER A 489 8.22 -3.14 12.55
CA SER A 489 8.33 -4.18 13.58
C SER A 489 7.34 -3.88 14.72
N ALA A 490 6.77 -4.90 15.36
CA ALA A 490 5.87 -4.67 16.50
C ALA A 490 6.64 -4.39 17.81
N SER A 491 7.18 -3.18 17.97
CA SER A 491 7.89 -2.76 19.18
C SER A 491 7.01 -2.03 20.19
N TYR A 492 7.34 -2.12 21.49
CA TYR A 492 6.61 -1.46 22.58
C TYR A 492 6.63 0.08 22.49
N SER A 493 7.67 0.65 21.88
CA SER A 493 7.78 2.08 21.63
C SER A 493 8.70 2.34 20.43
N LEU A 494 8.56 3.51 19.79
CA LEU A 494 9.72 4.19 19.19
C LEU A 494 10.79 4.19 20.30
N ARG A 495 12.10 4.09 20.13
CA ARG A 495 13.12 4.06 21.20
C ARG A 495 13.19 2.81 22.11
N GLY A 496 12.28 1.84 22.02
CA GLY A 496 12.37 0.60 22.81
C GLY A 496 13.58 -0.25 22.42
N ASN A 497 14.17 -0.96 23.39
CA ASN A 497 15.38 -1.78 23.20
C ASN A 497 15.13 -3.22 22.73
N GLN A 498 13.91 -3.74 22.87
CA GLN A 498 13.53 -5.06 22.36
C GLN A 498 12.78 -4.87 21.05
N LYS A 499 13.42 -5.18 19.93
CA LYS A 499 12.77 -5.09 18.62
C LYS A 499 13.05 -6.36 17.85
N ASP A 500 11.99 -7.12 17.58
CA ASP A 500 12.10 -8.22 16.66
C ASP A 500 12.58 -7.71 15.30
N GLU A 501 13.45 -8.50 14.69
CA GLU A 501 13.99 -8.18 13.39
C GLU A 501 13.08 -8.74 12.32
N VAL A 502 12.48 -7.85 11.54
CA VAL A 502 11.71 -8.19 10.35
C VAL A 502 12.41 -7.64 9.13
N GLN A 503 12.47 -8.47 8.10
CA GLN A 503 13.04 -8.14 6.82
C GLN A 503 11.94 -8.29 5.76
N ALA A 504 11.98 -7.45 4.74
CA ALA A 504 11.10 -7.51 3.60
C ALA A 504 11.87 -7.17 2.34
N TYR A 505 11.36 -7.60 1.20
CA TYR A 505 11.57 -6.85 -0.03
C TYR A 505 10.21 -6.44 -0.56
N VAL A 506 10.23 -5.37 -1.34
CA VAL A 506 9.10 -4.95 -2.15
C VAL A 506 9.60 -4.82 -3.57
N SER A 507 8.90 -5.46 -4.50
CA SER A 507 9.21 -5.42 -5.92
C SER A 507 8.03 -4.91 -6.71
N MET A 508 8.28 -3.96 -7.59
CA MET A 508 7.31 -3.37 -8.48
C MET A 508 7.50 -3.99 -9.87
N THR A 509 6.45 -4.63 -10.37
CA THR A 509 6.41 -5.22 -11.71
C THR A 509 5.25 -4.62 -12.50
N ASN A 510 5.32 -4.67 -13.83
CA ASN A 510 4.11 -4.44 -14.61
C ASN A 510 3.13 -5.57 -14.26
N ALA A 511 1.88 -5.26 -13.91
CA ALA A 511 0.90 -6.32 -13.65
C ALA A 511 0.66 -7.08 -14.96
N SER A 512 0.63 -8.41 -14.93
CA SER A 512 0.11 -9.19 -16.05
C SER A 512 -1.30 -8.67 -16.33
N GLU A 513 -1.54 -8.17 -17.55
CA GLU A 513 -2.89 -7.81 -17.93
C GLU A 513 -3.73 -9.09 -17.78
N PRO A 514 -4.89 -9.08 -17.08
CA PRO A 514 -5.83 -10.17 -17.29
C PRO A 514 -6.01 -10.26 -18.81
N PRO A 515 -6.09 -11.47 -19.40
CA PRO A 515 -6.22 -11.61 -20.84
C PRO A 515 -7.28 -10.61 -21.26
N GLN A 516 -6.86 -9.60 -22.05
CA GLN A 516 -7.82 -8.64 -22.56
C GLN A 516 -8.91 -9.52 -23.19
N PRO A 517 -10.18 -9.39 -22.79
CA PRO A 517 -11.24 -9.98 -23.58
C PRO A 517 -10.93 -9.51 -24.99
N LEU A 518 -10.68 -10.46 -25.90
CA LEU A 518 -10.26 -10.15 -27.25
C LEU A 518 -11.08 -8.97 -27.75
N LEU A 519 -10.39 -7.92 -28.22
CA LEU A 519 -10.94 -6.70 -28.84
C LEU A 519 -11.97 -6.96 -29.96
N SER A 520 -12.29 -8.22 -30.26
CA SER A 520 -13.18 -8.68 -31.31
C SER A 520 -14.65 -8.78 -30.92
N GLN A 521 -15.06 -8.53 -29.67
CA GLN A 521 -16.45 -8.70 -29.22
C GLN A 521 -17.20 -7.41 -28.83
N LEU A 522 -16.71 -6.22 -29.23
CA LEU A 522 -17.54 -5.01 -29.15
C LEU A 522 -18.53 -5.05 -30.33
N ASP A 523 -19.54 -5.92 -30.27
CA ASP A 523 -20.75 -5.88 -31.11
C ASP A 523 -21.96 -6.09 -30.18
N THR A 524 -22.22 -5.06 -29.37
CA THR A 524 -23.28 -5.10 -28.34
C THR A 524 -24.36 -4.09 -28.70
N THR A 525 -25.62 -4.51 -28.59
CA THR A 525 -26.78 -3.65 -28.85
C THR A 525 -27.64 -3.54 -27.61
N PHE A 526 -27.93 -2.31 -27.18
CA PHE A 526 -28.77 -1.98 -26.03
C PHE A 526 -30.08 -1.39 -26.50
N ASN A 527 -31.21 -2.01 -26.16
CA ASN A 527 -32.54 -1.55 -26.59
C ASN A 527 -33.26 -0.77 -25.49
N TYR A 528 -33.79 0.38 -25.86
CA TYR A 528 -34.54 1.32 -25.03
C TYR A 528 -35.96 1.40 -25.56
N TYR A 529 -36.93 1.52 -24.65
CA TYR A 529 -38.35 1.52 -24.98
C TYR A 529 -39.04 2.78 -24.49
N PHE A 530 -40.07 3.22 -25.22
CA PHE A 530 -40.75 4.50 -24.99
C PHE A 530 -42.27 4.35 -24.94
N HIS A 531 -42.91 5.11 -24.06
CA HIS A 531 -44.36 5.31 -24.09
C HIS A 531 -44.80 6.13 -25.32
N PRO A 532 -46.09 6.10 -25.70
CA PRO A 532 -46.60 6.91 -26.80
C PRO A 532 -46.33 8.40 -26.55
N ASP A 533 -45.96 9.14 -27.60
CA ASP A 533 -45.69 10.59 -27.54
C ASP A 533 -44.51 11.05 -26.65
N GLU A 534 -43.84 10.12 -25.95
CA GLU A 534 -42.73 10.41 -25.03
C GLU A 534 -41.37 10.14 -25.67
N TYR A 535 -40.38 10.94 -25.28
CA TYR A 535 -38.98 10.80 -25.68
C TYR A 535 -38.05 10.44 -24.51
N HIS A 536 -38.59 10.27 -23.30
CA HIS A 536 -37.84 9.72 -22.18
C HIS A 536 -38.03 8.20 -22.13
N SER A 537 -36.95 7.44 -22.22
CA SER A 537 -37.00 5.99 -22.05
C SER A 537 -37.37 5.63 -20.61
N TYR A 538 -38.28 4.66 -20.43
CA TYR A 538 -38.56 4.08 -19.10
C TYR A 538 -37.58 2.96 -18.73
N SER A 539 -36.81 2.45 -19.70
CA SER A 539 -35.71 1.50 -19.48
C SER A 539 -34.37 2.20 -19.28
N THR A 540 -33.56 1.71 -18.34
CA THR A 540 -32.19 2.19 -18.08
C THR A 540 -31.19 1.04 -18.20
N HIS A 541 -30.07 1.26 -18.87
CA HIS A 541 -28.97 0.30 -18.97
C HIS A 541 -27.74 0.81 -18.22
N LEU A 542 -27.22 -0.03 -17.31
CA LEU A 542 -25.94 0.16 -16.64
C LEU A 542 -24.95 -0.86 -17.19
N LEU A 543 -23.81 -0.37 -17.67
CA LEU A 543 -22.71 -1.19 -18.15
C LEU A 543 -21.92 -1.75 -16.98
N ASP A 544 -21.35 -2.95 -17.14
CA ASP A 544 -20.37 -3.45 -16.19
C ASP A 544 -19.07 -2.62 -16.25
N THR A 545 -18.32 -2.64 -15.15
CA THR A 545 -17.09 -1.86 -14.99
C THR A 545 -16.03 -2.22 -16.05
N THR A 546 -16.01 -3.47 -16.52
CA THR A 546 -15.05 -3.95 -17.52
C THR A 546 -15.32 -3.32 -18.88
N LEU A 547 -16.59 -3.29 -19.31
CA LEU A 547 -16.99 -2.65 -20.56
C LEU A 547 -16.77 -1.13 -20.51
N ILE A 548 -17.01 -0.48 -19.36
CA ILE A 548 -16.69 0.94 -19.18
C ILE A 548 -15.19 1.19 -19.36
N GLU A 549 -14.34 0.42 -18.69
CA GLU A 549 -12.89 0.51 -18.83
C GLU A 549 -12.44 0.30 -20.29
N GLN A 550 -13.05 -0.65 -21.00
CA GLN A 550 -12.77 -0.88 -22.42
C GLN A 550 -13.13 0.31 -23.31
N LEU A 551 -14.32 0.90 -23.12
CA LEU A 551 -14.76 2.05 -23.90
C LEU A 551 -13.81 3.24 -23.67
N LEU A 552 -13.34 3.45 -22.43
CA LEU A 552 -12.44 4.55 -22.04
C LEU A 552 -11.04 4.47 -22.69
N LEU A 553 -10.65 3.32 -23.29
CA LEU A 553 -9.36 3.16 -23.97
C LEU A 553 -9.34 3.75 -25.39
N HIS A 554 -10.49 4.08 -25.97
CA HIS A 554 -10.56 4.56 -27.35
C HIS A 554 -10.22 6.04 -27.44
N LYS A 555 -9.27 6.37 -28.32
CA LYS A 555 -8.78 7.74 -28.54
C LYS A 555 -9.71 8.58 -29.41
N ALA A 556 -10.57 7.94 -30.19
CA ALA A 556 -11.53 8.57 -31.08
C ALA A 556 -12.89 7.87 -30.96
N VAL A 557 -13.95 8.67 -30.92
CA VAL A 557 -15.35 8.21 -30.88
C VAL A 557 -16.11 8.86 -32.02
N ALA A 558 -16.79 8.05 -32.83
CA ALA A 558 -17.70 8.47 -33.88
C ALA A 558 -19.12 8.05 -33.52
N ILE A 559 -20.06 8.98 -33.58
CA ILE A 559 -21.45 8.74 -33.23
C ILE A 559 -22.27 8.82 -34.52
N HIS A 560 -23.02 7.76 -34.81
CA HIS A 560 -23.84 7.64 -36.01
C HIS A 560 -25.30 7.57 -35.63
N PHE A 561 -26.14 8.36 -36.27
CA PHE A 561 -27.59 8.26 -36.12
C PHE A 561 -28.16 7.60 -37.36
N THR A 562 -28.93 6.53 -37.15
CA THR A 562 -29.57 5.78 -38.23
C THR A 562 -31.08 5.82 -38.06
N HIS A 563 -31.78 5.97 -39.18
CA HIS A 563 -33.24 5.96 -39.25
C HIS A 563 -33.70 4.63 -39.81
N ASN A 564 -34.78 4.08 -39.27
CA ASN A 564 -35.39 2.86 -39.79
C ASN A 564 -36.62 3.18 -40.64
N ASP A 565 -36.42 3.35 -41.95
CA ASP A 565 -37.45 3.70 -42.97
C ASP A 565 -38.60 2.69 -43.13
N LYS A 566 -38.64 1.61 -42.34
CA LYS A 566 -39.52 0.46 -42.61
C LYS A 566 -41.00 0.71 -42.27
N LEU A 567 -41.34 1.80 -41.57
CA LEU A 567 -42.72 2.08 -41.16
C LEU A 567 -43.24 3.32 -41.89
N LYS A 568 -43.91 3.11 -43.03
CA LYS A 568 -44.71 4.17 -43.64
C LYS A 568 -45.91 4.44 -42.73
N PRO A 569 -46.14 5.70 -42.32
CA PRO A 569 -47.26 6.03 -41.45
C PRO A 569 -48.59 5.67 -42.13
N GLN A 570 -49.45 4.93 -41.43
CA GLN A 570 -50.77 4.55 -41.92
C GLN A 570 -51.80 5.55 -41.43
N SER A 571 -52.32 6.38 -42.35
CA SER A 571 -53.49 7.25 -42.16
C SER A 571 -53.40 8.28 -41.02
N THR A 572 -54.10 9.39 -41.21
CA THR A 572 -54.22 10.45 -40.23
C THR A 572 -55.20 10.12 -39.10
N ASP A 573 -55.96 9.04 -39.24
CA ASP A 573 -57.01 8.62 -38.31
C ASP A 573 -56.65 7.41 -37.44
N TYR A 574 -55.44 6.87 -37.56
CA TYR A 574 -55.01 5.78 -36.68
C TYR A 574 -54.87 6.32 -35.26
N ARG A 575 -55.66 5.79 -34.33
CA ARG A 575 -55.56 6.05 -32.89
C ARG A 575 -55.29 4.72 -32.21
N TYR A 576 -54.53 4.75 -31.11
CA TYR A 576 -54.38 3.59 -30.25
C TYR A 576 -55.77 3.10 -29.80
N PRO A 577 -56.17 1.86 -30.12
CA PRO A 577 -57.47 1.31 -29.73
C PRO A 577 -57.69 1.35 -28.22
N ASP A 578 -56.60 1.25 -27.44
CA ASP A 578 -56.59 1.29 -25.98
C ASP A 578 -55.31 2.00 -25.49
N ARG A 579 -55.32 3.34 -25.49
CA ARG A 579 -54.16 4.15 -25.10
C ARG A 579 -53.72 3.87 -23.66
N GLN A 580 -54.67 3.59 -22.77
CA GLN A 580 -54.38 3.36 -21.36
C GLN A 580 -53.60 2.04 -21.16
N ARG A 581 -54.01 0.97 -21.85
CA ARG A 581 -53.26 -0.28 -21.89
C ARG A 581 -51.84 -0.13 -22.43
N GLU A 582 -51.61 0.74 -23.40
CA GLU A 582 -50.27 1.03 -23.95
C GLU A 582 -49.36 1.81 -22.98
N TYR A 583 -49.92 2.49 -21.99
CA TYR A 583 -49.16 3.05 -20.86
C TYR A 583 -48.92 2.02 -19.76
N GLU A 584 -49.86 1.10 -19.54
CA GLU A 584 -49.79 0.10 -18.46
C GLU A 584 -48.96 -1.16 -18.83
N LEU A 585 -48.84 -1.51 -20.12
CA LEU A 585 -48.15 -2.71 -20.61
C LEU A 585 -47.09 -2.36 -21.68
N PRO A 586 -45.83 -2.11 -21.30
CA PRO A 586 -44.81 -1.56 -22.20
C PRO A 586 -44.23 -2.54 -23.25
N MET A 587 -44.68 -3.79 -23.30
CA MET A 587 -44.16 -4.84 -24.20
C MET A 587 -45.22 -5.41 -25.15
N THR A 588 -46.15 -4.57 -25.63
CA THR A 588 -47.03 -4.95 -26.75
C THR A 588 -46.22 -5.08 -28.06
N SER A 589 -46.75 -5.80 -29.05
CA SER A 589 -46.15 -5.88 -30.39
C SER A 589 -45.99 -4.50 -31.08
N ASP A 590 -46.82 -3.53 -30.68
CA ASP A 590 -46.71 -2.14 -31.12
C ASP A 590 -45.73 -1.31 -30.27
N ALA A 591 -45.48 -1.67 -29.01
CA ALA A 591 -44.40 -1.10 -28.19
C ALA A 591 -43.01 -1.46 -28.71
N LEU A 592 -42.82 -2.67 -29.25
CA LEU A 592 -41.57 -3.08 -29.90
C LEU A 592 -41.22 -2.22 -31.14
N LYS A 593 -42.19 -1.47 -31.69
CA LYS A 593 -41.97 -0.51 -32.79
C LYS A 593 -41.56 0.89 -32.28
N ARG A 594 -41.60 1.13 -30.97
CA ARG A 594 -41.20 2.37 -30.27
C ARG A 594 -39.92 2.13 -29.49
N GLN A 595 -38.86 1.79 -30.20
CA GLN A 595 -37.57 1.50 -29.58
C GLN A 595 -36.46 2.40 -30.11
N ALA A 596 -35.47 2.64 -29.28
CA ALA A 596 -34.16 3.09 -29.71
C ALA A 596 -33.12 2.05 -29.33
N SER A 597 -32.09 1.87 -30.15
CA SER A 597 -31.01 0.95 -29.87
C SER A 597 -29.68 1.65 -29.98
N ILE A 598 -28.80 1.44 -29.00
CA ILE A 598 -27.39 1.82 -29.09
C ILE A 598 -26.59 0.58 -29.46
N LYS A 599 -25.98 0.61 -30.64
CA LYS A 599 -25.04 -0.40 -31.10
C LYS A 599 -23.62 0.14 -30.95
N LEU A 600 -22.79 -0.56 -30.19
CA LEU A 600 -21.36 -0.27 -30.06
C LEU A 600 -20.59 -1.20 -30.97
N TYR A 601 -19.73 -0.64 -31.83
CA TYR A 601 -18.82 -1.43 -32.64
C TYR A 601 -17.51 -0.70 -32.91
N LYS A 602 -16.48 -1.47 -33.27
CA LYS A 602 -15.15 -0.95 -33.58
C LYS A 602 -14.88 -0.99 -35.08
N GLN A 603 -14.29 0.08 -35.61
CA GLN A 603 -13.73 0.12 -36.97
C GLN A 603 -12.40 0.87 -36.94
N GLY A 604 -11.29 0.15 -37.18
CA GLY A 604 -9.95 0.71 -36.96
C GLY A 604 -9.74 1.09 -35.48
N ASP A 605 -9.17 2.26 -35.22
CA ASP A 605 -8.96 2.79 -33.86
C ASP A 605 -10.13 3.66 -33.34
N THR A 606 -11.26 3.67 -34.05
CA THR A 606 -12.42 4.50 -33.72
C THR A 606 -13.54 3.64 -33.11
N LEU A 607 -14.06 4.08 -31.96
CA LEU A 607 -15.30 3.57 -31.39
C LEU A 607 -16.48 4.13 -32.17
N HIS A 608 -17.36 3.27 -32.66
CA HIS A 608 -18.60 3.68 -33.27
C HIS A 608 -19.77 3.44 -32.32
N ILE A 609 -20.53 4.50 -32.06
CA ILE A 609 -21.79 4.46 -31.32
C ILE A 609 -22.90 4.72 -32.34
N ALA A 610 -23.51 3.65 -32.86
CA ALA A 610 -24.66 3.78 -33.74
C ALA A 610 -25.95 3.81 -32.91
N VAL A 611 -26.66 4.93 -32.96
CA VAL A 611 -27.96 5.10 -32.34
C VAL A 611 -29.02 4.94 -33.44
N ASN A 612 -29.88 3.96 -33.29
CA ASN A 612 -31.05 3.79 -34.15
C ASN A 612 -32.28 4.11 -33.30
N ALA A 613 -33.21 4.91 -33.82
CA ALA A 613 -34.47 5.13 -33.15
C ALA A 613 -35.61 4.80 -34.08
N SER A 614 -36.78 4.55 -33.50
CA SER A 614 -37.99 4.27 -34.25
C SER A 614 -39.20 4.82 -33.53
N THR A 615 -40.18 5.20 -34.34
CA THR A 615 -41.50 5.58 -33.89
C THR A 615 -42.52 4.65 -34.55
N ASP A 616 -43.63 4.43 -33.86
CA ASP A 616 -44.76 3.71 -34.45
C ASP A 616 -45.43 4.55 -35.56
N PRO A 617 -46.26 3.94 -36.42
CA PRO A 617 -46.93 4.64 -37.51
C PRO A 617 -48.05 5.60 -37.05
N VAL A 618 -48.33 5.75 -35.75
CA VAL A 618 -49.39 6.62 -35.22
C VAL A 618 -48.88 8.05 -35.13
N ALA A 619 -49.70 9.02 -35.54
CA ALA A 619 -49.31 10.42 -35.51
C ALA A 619 -49.09 10.92 -34.06
N SER A 620 -47.85 11.32 -33.76
CA SER A 620 -47.45 11.76 -32.42
C SER A 620 -47.95 13.15 -32.06
N ARG A 621 -48.32 13.34 -30.80
CA ARG A 621 -48.70 14.61 -30.19
C ARG A 621 -47.58 15.09 -29.28
N LEU A 622 -46.67 15.89 -29.82
CA LEU A 622 -45.58 16.53 -29.07
C LEU A 622 -46.13 17.66 -28.17
N SER A 623 -46.94 17.32 -27.17
CA SER A 623 -47.51 18.30 -26.23
C SER A 623 -46.48 18.81 -25.23
N GLN A 624 -45.40 18.06 -24.97
CA GLN A 624 -44.45 18.32 -23.88
C GLN A 624 -43.17 19.11 -24.24
N SER A 625 -42.92 19.47 -25.51
CA SER A 625 -41.73 20.28 -25.85
C SER A 625 -41.87 21.75 -25.40
N THR A 626 -40.78 22.30 -24.86
CA THR A 626 -40.64 23.67 -24.34
C THR A 626 -40.81 24.72 -25.46
N GLY A 627 -41.20 25.95 -25.10
CA GLY A 627 -41.74 26.96 -26.02
C GLY A 627 -40.84 27.40 -27.17
N ALA A 628 -39.52 27.34 -27.03
CA ALA A 628 -38.57 27.72 -28.09
C ALA A 628 -38.53 26.69 -29.24
N PHE A 629 -38.56 25.39 -28.90
CA PHE A 629 -38.49 24.28 -29.83
C PHE A 629 -39.73 24.20 -30.75
N LYS A 630 -40.92 24.58 -30.22
CA LYS A 630 -42.18 24.63 -30.98
C LYS A 630 -42.24 25.78 -32.00
N GLN A 631 -41.55 26.90 -31.74
CA GLN A 631 -41.63 28.10 -32.59
C GLN A 631 -40.73 28.00 -33.84
N GLN A 632 -39.57 27.37 -33.76
CA GLN A 632 -38.62 27.30 -34.88
C GLN A 632 -38.91 26.19 -35.89
N LEU A 633 -39.58 25.10 -35.48
CA LEU A 633 -39.82 23.93 -36.35
C LEU A 633 -41.20 23.93 -37.05
N ALA A 634 -41.95 25.03 -36.97
CA ALA A 634 -43.27 25.18 -37.60
C ALA A 634 -44.20 23.96 -37.39
N VAL A 635 -44.25 23.42 -36.17
CA VAL A 635 -45.02 22.22 -35.80
C VAL A 635 -46.52 22.50 -35.88
N THR A 636 -47.08 22.54 -37.08
CA THR A 636 -48.53 22.73 -37.31
C THR A 636 -49.29 21.44 -37.05
N LYS A 637 -50.52 21.59 -36.52
CA LYS A 637 -51.41 20.54 -36.00
C LYS A 637 -51.38 19.21 -36.78
N THR A 638 -50.59 18.28 -36.24
CA THR A 638 -50.56 16.80 -36.43
C THR A 638 -50.28 16.27 -37.84
N LEU A 639 -49.76 15.02 -37.83
CA LEU A 639 -49.82 13.99 -38.87
C LEU A 639 -48.47 13.71 -39.53
N THR A 640 -47.75 12.70 -39.00
CA THR A 640 -46.50 12.09 -39.51
C THR A 640 -45.21 12.89 -39.40
N ALA A 641 -45.21 14.20 -39.62
CA ALA A 641 -44.01 15.02 -39.44
C ALA A 641 -43.49 15.02 -37.99
N ASN A 642 -44.40 15.02 -37.01
CA ASN A 642 -44.06 14.94 -35.57
C ASN A 642 -43.31 13.67 -35.18
N ASN A 643 -43.53 12.57 -35.90
CA ASN A 643 -42.86 11.31 -35.60
C ASN A 643 -41.36 11.42 -35.90
N ARG A 644 -40.98 12.16 -36.94
CA ARG A 644 -39.57 12.42 -37.27
C ARG A 644 -38.86 13.20 -36.17
N TYR A 645 -39.52 14.21 -35.62
CA TYR A 645 -38.99 14.97 -34.48
C TYR A 645 -38.95 14.14 -33.20
N LEU A 646 -40.00 13.35 -32.92
CA LEU A 646 -40.03 12.47 -31.76
C LEU A 646 -38.93 11.40 -31.84
N GLU A 647 -38.69 10.84 -33.02
CA GLU A 647 -37.63 9.88 -33.26
C GLU A 647 -36.24 10.48 -33.02
N ALA A 648 -35.99 11.67 -33.56
CA ALA A 648 -34.75 12.41 -33.32
C ALA A 648 -34.55 12.66 -31.81
N LEU A 649 -35.59 13.13 -31.11
CA LEU A 649 -35.55 13.35 -29.66
C LEU A 649 -35.25 12.06 -28.88
N ARG A 650 -35.87 10.93 -29.25
CA ARG A 650 -35.61 9.62 -28.64
C ARG A 650 -34.18 9.15 -28.85
N ALA A 651 -33.66 9.24 -30.07
CA ALA A 651 -32.27 8.87 -30.36
C ALA A 651 -31.29 9.67 -29.48
N LEU A 652 -31.52 10.97 -29.37
CA LEU A 652 -30.64 11.86 -28.63
C LEU A 652 -30.74 11.70 -27.12
N GLN A 653 -31.96 11.61 -26.58
CA GLN A 653 -32.19 11.34 -25.16
C GLN A 653 -31.61 9.97 -24.75
N THR A 654 -31.71 8.98 -25.63
CA THR A 654 -31.12 7.64 -25.41
C THR A 654 -29.61 7.72 -25.26
N LEU A 655 -28.96 8.44 -26.18
CA LEU A 655 -27.51 8.65 -26.13
C LEU A 655 -27.10 9.41 -24.87
N GLN A 656 -27.78 10.50 -24.54
CA GLN A 656 -27.49 11.30 -23.34
C GLN A 656 -27.63 10.46 -22.07
N THR A 657 -28.72 9.72 -21.95
CA THR A 657 -28.99 8.83 -20.81
C THR A 657 -27.92 7.73 -20.70
N PHE A 658 -27.53 7.14 -21.83
CA PHE A 658 -26.47 6.14 -21.89
C PHE A 658 -25.12 6.70 -21.44
N ILE A 659 -24.75 7.90 -21.89
CA ILE A 659 -23.48 8.54 -21.51
C ILE A 659 -23.47 8.88 -20.02
N ILE A 660 -24.55 9.51 -19.51
CA ILE A 660 -24.62 9.97 -18.12
C ILE A 660 -24.62 8.79 -17.15
N ASN A 661 -25.49 7.80 -17.37
CA ASN A 661 -25.64 6.68 -16.46
C ASN A 661 -24.36 5.82 -16.37
N ASN A 662 -23.57 5.78 -17.45
CA ASN A 662 -22.35 4.98 -17.54
C ASN A 662 -21.06 5.80 -17.35
N ARG A 663 -21.19 7.07 -16.94
CA ARG A 663 -20.06 7.99 -16.68
C ARG A 663 -19.08 8.13 -17.85
N LEU A 664 -19.60 8.09 -19.08
CA LEU A 664 -18.79 8.14 -20.31
C LEU A 664 -18.53 9.58 -20.80
N GLN A 665 -18.81 10.61 -20.00
CA GLN A 665 -18.64 12.01 -20.42
C GLN A 665 -17.19 12.33 -20.84
N GLN A 666 -16.21 11.62 -20.28
CA GLN A 666 -14.80 11.81 -20.60
C GLN A 666 -14.40 11.30 -21.99
N LEU A 667 -15.24 10.48 -22.64
CA LEU A 667 -14.96 9.90 -23.96
C LEU A 667 -15.38 10.79 -25.13
N ILE A 668 -16.30 11.72 -24.90
CA ILE A 668 -16.94 12.47 -25.97
C ILE A 668 -16.72 13.97 -25.70
N PRO A 669 -15.60 14.54 -26.19
CA PRO A 669 -15.44 15.99 -26.19
C PRO A 669 -16.59 16.66 -26.96
N PRO A 670 -17.11 17.82 -26.50
CA PRO A 670 -18.20 18.53 -27.18
C PRO A 670 -17.90 18.84 -28.66
N SER A 671 -16.62 19.04 -29.00
CA SER A 671 -16.13 19.33 -30.35
C SER A 671 -16.16 18.14 -31.33
N SER A 672 -16.42 16.92 -30.84
CA SER A 672 -16.43 15.68 -31.65
C SER A 672 -17.83 15.28 -32.10
N PHE A 673 -18.84 16.07 -31.77
CA PHE A 673 -20.24 15.74 -32.03
C PHE A 673 -20.69 16.33 -33.37
N SER A 674 -20.94 15.48 -34.35
CA SER A 674 -21.66 15.83 -35.57
C SER A 674 -22.98 15.06 -35.61
N TYR A 675 -24.11 15.75 -35.37
CA TYR A 675 -25.42 15.17 -35.56
C TYR A 675 -25.88 15.37 -36.99
N THR A 676 -26.12 14.27 -37.70
CA THR A 676 -26.77 14.26 -39.00
C THR A 676 -27.95 13.32 -38.94
N HIS A 677 -29.14 13.83 -39.23
CA HIS A 677 -30.35 13.02 -39.32
C HIS A 677 -30.83 13.01 -40.77
N PRO A 678 -31.13 11.84 -41.37
CA PRO A 678 -31.49 11.75 -42.78
C PRO A 678 -32.80 12.46 -43.13
N LEU A 679 -33.64 12.78 -42.13
CA LEU A 679 -34.94 13.43 -42.31
C LEU A 679 -35.00 14.89 -41.82
N LEU A 680 -33.89 15.44 -41.33
CA LEU A 680 -33.81 16.82 -40.85
C LEU A 680 -32.80 17.60 -41.70
N THR A 681 -33.04 18.90 -41.85
CA THR A 681 -32.07 19.82 -42.44
C THR A 681 -30.87 20.01 -41.50
N THR A 682 -29.76 20.51 -42.05
CA THR A 682 -28.55 20.80 -41.27
C THR A 682 -28.83 21.80 -40.14
N ASP A 683 -29.67 22.80 -40.38
CA ASP A 683 -30.04 23.81 -39.38
C ASP A 683 -30.89 23.21 -38.26
N GLU A 684 -31.84 22.33 -38.58
CA GLU A 684 -32.63 21.59 -37.59
C GLU A 684 -31.75 20.67 -36.74
N CYS A 685 -30.76 20.00 -37.36
CA CYS A 685 -29.78 19.18 -36.66
C CYS A 685 -28.93 20.01 -35.69
N GLN A 686 -28.47 21.19 -36.12
CA GLN A 686 -27.67 22.10 -35.29
C GLN A 686 -28.48 22.68 -34.12
N LEU A 687 -29.75 23.02 -34.37
CA LEU A 687 -30.64 23.53 -33.32
C LEU A 687 -30.84 22.49 -32.22
N ILE A 688 -31.14 21.26 -32.61
CA ILE A 688 -31.34 20.14 -31.70
C ILE A 688 -30.05 19.83 -30.93
N GLN A 689 -28.91 19.86 -31.61
CA GLN A 689 -27.59 19.70 -30.98
C GLN A 689 -27.34 20.80 -29.93
N SER A 690 -27.69 22.05 -30.21
CA SER A 690 -27.47 23.18 -29.29
C SER A 690 -28.33 23.14 -28.03
N ASP A 691 -29.58 22.69 -28.12
CA ASP A 691 -30.50 22.59 -26.97
C ASP A 691 -29.98 21.56 -25.95
N ILE A 692 -29.43 20.44 -26.44
CA ILE A 692 -28.92 19.34 -25.60
C ILE A 692 -27.65 19.71 -24.86
N PHE A 693 -26.70 20.39 -25.50
CA PHE A 693 -25.45 20.80 -24.84
C PHE A 693 -25.62 22.01 -23.90
N SER A 694 -26.80 22.65 -23.92
CA SER A 694 -27.14 23.75 -23.02
C SER A 694 -27.79 23.31 -21.70
N GLN A 695 -28.27 22.06 -21.62
CA GLN A 695 -28.80 21.41 -20.41
C GLN A 695 -27.76 20.48 -19.79
#